data_AF-A0A3B0WFK9-F1
#
_entry.id   AF-A0A3B0WFK9-F1
#
_cell.length_a   1.000
_cell.length_b   1.000
_cell.length_c   1.000
_cell.angle_alpha   90.00
_cell.angle_beta   90.00
_cell.angle_gamma   90.00
#
_symmetry.space_group_name_H-M   'P 1'
#
loop_
_entity.id
_entity.type
_entity.pdbx_description
1 polymer ?
#
loop_
_entity_poly.entity_id
_entity_poly.type
_entity_poly.pdbx_seq_one_letter_code
_entity_poly.pdbx_strand_id
1 'polypeptide(L)'
;MMFFFSQGKLSDTKMSSTERRHPSHYLSYHLPHRMFFAFRINRLLLVASVLLSHLLLSACSSQHIAETERKLVYRSLSDRPAWITSLPNDPNYFFTVGISTSTSSLRQGRLTAARDAAIEVSNYLGLRTSARFEVETNELTTRIVNEMTTTTSARFERTSLSQMYYEEFHHAGSEESENIFDVYVLLRMPMAELLQEQKKRKQERDAVAAEVEIIKQEAQQHFQDGHFPLAWQKWMLAMQLLDKESVGSVSSLQIYKTLLTVVEGINLSIAAGDVGTDVDDTGNKQENKIAATVVVRANYAGSGNNIPLKNLPLHFRLAKDKQAGKVKKTNVNGQLKYFFPTSNKHASDKRAINKNGLEIRMEMSPYVINKKGLSSELMQKVGFLEERLERKVAQYGEVTFTKPRIVKSPFQAVVMTGKEGGLVEVNVASNNAYILSGGDFFTDNKKTSLTMKVDIMPVQSKNMKRTPLNLSVVLDKSSSMNEDDKFAYTKKATEFLIDNLTPQDYLSVVTYDSDIEIIIPAAPVSFKKFMKHHLAKVEPDGMTNLSGGLFEGYTQVKKNINSNRINRILLLSDGKANQGITDNEQLISYTKKYAEEGIAVSAIGVGKRFNEELMMAIAETSNGNYYYIKNPENIPEIFIQELSGLLNVAAQNARINLTLKEGVYIKDSFGHPYTKISQNKYQFRLGDISYGDRGIILIELDVPLGGEGEKDLAVVEVSYDAAGGPSTQKSGRQKSTKQISAVYTESANLVAASKNMEVEKYVLLTRSIEQLEVILQSMDEKLYDKAIKNLRETYASLENFARTSEDPGFLQRMKFLKHFEHEIEELKESNALHGHDESLTKELGYQLYLQKHSHRSLDHPLHPTGR
;
A
#
# COMPACT_ATOMS: atom_id res chain seq x y z
N MET A 1 31.09 -49.48 7.81
CA MET A 1 30.94 -50.54 6.79
C MET A 1 32.35 -50.85 6.27
N MET A 2 32.81 -52.11 6.43
CA MET A 2 34.08 -52.77 6.00
C MET A 2 35.44 -52.15 6.41
N PHE A 3 36.18 -52.67 7.41
CA PHE A 3 37.11 -53.84 7.49
C PHE A 3 38.49 -53.68 6.81
N PHE A 4 39.59 -53.59 7.59
CA PHE A 4 40.68 -54.59 7.68
C PHE A 4 41.77 -54.23 8.74
N PHE A 5 42.16 -55.24 9.54
CA PHE A 5 43.36 -55.59 10.35
C PHE A 5 44.62 -54.67 10.35
N SER A 6 45.55 -54.65 11.34
CA SER A 6 46.05 -55.68 12.28
C SER A 6 47.11 -55.10 13.26
N GLN A 7 47.13 -55.61 14.51
CA GLN A 7 48.28 -55.84 15.45
C GLN A 7 49.17 -54.66 15.90
N GLY A 8 49.66 -54.52 17.13
CA GLY A 8 49.71 -55.37 18.34
C GLY A 8 51.05 -55.19 19.07
N LYS A 9 51.04 -55.26 20.42
CA LYS A 9 52.18 -55.44 21.39
C LYS A 9 53.00 -54.19 21.79
N LEU A 10 53.59 -54.04 22.99
CA LEU A 10 53.68 -54.70 24.32
C LEU A 10 54.47 -53.68 25.19
N SER A 11 53.98 -53.24 26.36
CA SER A 11 54.36 -53.63 27.75
C SER A 11 55.68 -53.08 28.33
N ASP A 12 55.61 -52.85 29.65
CA ASP A 12 56.67 -52.86 30.68
C ASP A 12 57.50 -51.57 30.91
N THR A 13 57.85 -51.11 32.13
CA THR A 13 57.68 -51.57 33.53
C THR A 13 58.24 -50.49 34.50
N LYS A 14 57.73 -50.45 35.76
CA LYS A 14 58.42 -50.19 37.08
C LYS A 14 59.20 -48.85 37.28
N MET A 15 59.42 -48.26 38.45
CA MET A 15 59.20 -48.55 39.89
C MET A 15 59.34 -47.23 40.69
N SER A 16 58.91 -47.29 41.96
CA SER A 16 59.05 -46.40 43.14
C SER A 16 60.36 -45.57 43.29
N SER A 17 60.52 -44.53 44.12
CA SER A 17 60.08 -44.28 45.51
C SER A 17 60.53 -42.89 46.02
N THR A 18 59.71 -42.28 46.90
CA THR A 18 60.03 -41.49 48.13
C THR A 18 61.11 -40.38 48.17
N GLU A 19 60.72 -39.15 48.55
CA GLU A 19 60.92 -38.53 49.90
C GLU A 19 60.36 -37.10 49.99
N ARG A 20 60.02 -36.64 51.20
CA ARG A 20 59.26 -35.40 51.54
C ARG A 20 60.07 -34.39 52.37
N ARG A 21 59.59 -33.14 52.28
CA ARG A 21 59.73 -31.92 53.14
C ARG A 21 60.84 -30.96 52.68
N HIS A 22 60.68 -29.64 52.51
CA HIS A 22 59.62 -28.59 52.63
C HIS A 22 60.34 -27.26 52.22
N PRO A 23 59.79 -26.02 52.31
CA PRO A 23 58.45 -25.48 51.97
C PRO A 23 58.53 -24.10 51.25
N SER A 24 57.45 -23.65 50.59
CA SER A 24 56.85 -22.29 50.79
C SER A 24 55.71 -21.99 49.79
N HIS A 25 54.50 -22.03 50.35
CA HIS A 25 53.34 -21.16 50.18
C HIS A 25 52.70 -20.78 48.82
N TYR A 26 51.43 -21.22 48.73
CA TYR A 26 50.19 -20.56 48.25
C TYR A 26 50.08 -20.20 46.74
N LEU A 27 49.00 -20.49 46.00
CA LEU A 27 47.64 -20.89 46.34
C LEU A 27 47.05 -21.72 45.17
N SER A 28 46.55 -22.92 45.51
CA SER A 28 45.51 -23.76 44.91
C SER A 28 45.05 -23.52 43.45
N TYR A 29 45.43 -24.46 42.57
CA TYR A 29 44.68 -24.81 41.36
C TYR A 29 43.70 -25.96 41.63
N HIS A 30 42.45 -25.73 41.27
CA HIS A 30 41.41 -26.75 41.04
C HIS A 30 41.68 -27.50 39.74
N LEU A 31 41.48 -28.82 39.71
CA LEU A 31 41.06 -29.62 38.54
C LEU A 31 40.80 -31.09 38.98
N PRO A 32 40.09 -31.94 38.20
CA PRO A 32 39.58 -31.64 36.86
C PRO A 32 38.15 -32.09 36.53
N HIS A 33 37.43 -31.14 35.94
CA HIS A 33 36.56 -31.34 34.78
C HIS A 33 37.24 -32.18 33.68
N ARG A 34 37.12 -33.52 33.71
CA ARG A 34 37.63 -34.37 32.61
C ARG A 34 36.61 -35.28 31.92
N MET A 35 35.35 -35.28 32.36
CA MET A 35 34.26 -35.89 31.58
C MET A 35 33.50 -34.89 30.70
N PHE A 36 33.56 -33.59 31.03
CA PHE A 36 33.06 -32.51 30.16
C PHE A 36 34.09 -32.00 29.14
N PHE A 37 35.34 -32.48 29.20
CA PHE A 37 36.39 -32.08 28.27
C PHE A 37 36.46 -33.01 27.03
N ALA A 38 35.98 -34.26 27.10
CA ALA A 38 35.97 -35.15 25.93
C ALA A 38 34.89 -34.77 24.90
N PHE A 39 33.73 -34.26 25.36
CA PHE A 39 32.71 -33.69 24.47
C PHE A 39 33.11 -32.31 23.93
N ARG A 40 33.93 -31.55 24.67
CA ARG A 40 34.51 -30.29 24.17
C ARG A 40 35.69 -30.51 23.25
N ILE A 41 36.54 -31.53 23.42
CA ILE A 41 37.65 -31.84 22.51
C ILE A 41 37.16 -32.45 21.21
N ASN A 42 36.13 -33.32 21.20
CA ASN A 42 35.58 -33.79 19.92
C ASN A 42 34.82 -32.69 19.18
N ARG A 43 34.23 -31.71 19.88
CA ARG A 43 33.74 -30.49 19.21
C ARG A 43 34.86 -29.53 18.82
N LEU A 44 35.93 -29.40 19.59
CA LEU A 44 37.07 -28.52 19.24
C LEU A 44 37.99 -29.12 18.18
N LEU A 45 38.10 -30.43 18.03
CA LEU A 45 38.82 -31.07 16.92
C LEU A 45 37.98 -31.15 15.66
N LEU A 46 36.65 -31.21 15.76
CA LEU A 46 35.74 -31.12 14.61
C LEU A 46 35.52 -29.66 14.20
N VAL A 47 35.52 -28.72 15.14
CA VAL A 47 35.52 -27.27 14.87
C VAL A 47 36.92 -26.79 14.48
N ALA A 48 38.01 -27.36 14.98
CA ALA A 48 39.37 -27.06 14.49
C ALA A 48 39.67 -27.79 13.18
N SER A 49 39.08 -28.94 12.86
CA SER A 49 39.20 -29.51 11.51
C SER A 49 38.33 -28.76 10.51
N VAL A 50 37.15 -28.26 10.92
CA VAL A 50 36.31 -27.36 10.11
C VAL A 50 36.91 -25.95 10.02
N LEU A 51 37.57 -25.43 11.06
CA LEU A 51 38.28 -24.14 11.03
C LEU A 51 39.67 -24.23 10.43
N LEU A 52 40.36 -25.36 10.46
CA LEU A 52 41.64 -25.55 9.75
C LEU A 52 41.38 -25.93 8.29
N SER A 53 40.27 -26.59 7.96
CA SER A 53 39.80 -26.68 6.58
C SER A 53 39.25 -25.34 6.09
N HIS A 54 38.53 -24.56 6.90
CA HIS A 54 38.15 -23.19 6.54
C HIS A 54 39.32 -22.21 6.55
N LEU A 55 40.36 -22.36 7.38
CA LEU A 55 41.57 -21.52 7.33
C LEU A 55 42.52 -21.94 6.21
N LEU A 56 42.58 -23.23 5.85
CA LEU A 56 43.30 -23.65 4.65
C LEU A 56 42.51 -23.34 3.37
N LEU A 57 41.16 -23.29 3.44
CA LEU A 57 40.31 -22.76 2.38
C LEU A 57 40.34 -21.22 2.34
N SER A 58 40.48 -20.52 3.47
CA SER A 58 40.47 -19.04 3.54
C SER A 58 41.85 -18.41 3.40
N ALA A 59 42.93 -19.16 3.69
CA ALA A 59 44.31 -18.75 3.42
C ALA A 59 44.80 -19.24 2.05
N CYS A 60 44.06 -20.13 1.37
CA CYS A 60 44.15 -20.30 -0.09
C CYS A 60 43.14 -19.45 -0.88
N SER A 61 42.18 -18.78 -0.22
CA SER A 61 41.27 -17.82 -0.88
C SER A 61 41.67 -16.35 -0.69
N SER A 62 42.93 -16.09 -0.36
CA SER A 62 43.54 -14.75 -0.39
C SER A 62 44.52 -14.57 -1.56
N GLN A 63 44.31 -15.33 -2.64
CA GLN A 63 44.79 -14.98 -3.97
C GLN A 63 43.58 -14.74 -4.86
N HIS A 64 43.28 -13.46 -5.08
CA HIS A 64 42.32 -12.95 -6.06
C HIS A 64 40.92 -13.59 -5.99
N ILE A 65 39.94 -12.90 -5.39
CA ILE A 65 38.63 -12.83 -6.04
C ILE A 65 38.88 -12.01 -7.31
N ALA A 66 39.46 -12.67 -8.31
CA ALA A 66 39.23 -12.28 -9.67
C ALA A 66 37.72 -12.42 -9.87
N GLU A 67 37.11 -11.43 -10.50
CA GLU A 67 35.93 -11.69 -11.32
C GLU A 67 36.09 -13.07 -11.95
N THR A 68 35.06 -13.92 -11.95
CA THR A 68 35.10 -15.12 -12.77
C THR A 68 35.10 -14.63 -14.22
N GLU A 69 36.30 -14.30 -14.72
CA GLU A 69 36.56 -13.81 -16.06
C GLU A 69 36.07 -14.89 -17.00
N ARG A 70 34.89 -14.65 -17.57
CA ARG A 70 34.36 -15.50 -18.62
C ARG A 70 35.24 -15.29 -19.83
N LYS A 71 36.09 -16.29 -20.11
CA LYS A 71 36.96 -16.21 -21.27
C LYS A 71 36.15 -16.54 -22.51
N LEU A 72 36.03 -15.55 -23.41
CA LEU A 72 35.42 -15.76 -24.73
C LEU A 72 36.23 -16.79 -25.51
N VAL A 73 35.57 -17.87 -25.92
CA VAL A 73 36.18 -18.98 -26.67
C VAL A 73 35.80 -18.91 -28.14
N TYR A 74 34.53 -18.65 -28.42
CA TYR A 74 34.02 -18.64 -29.79
C TYR A 74 32.95 -17.59 -30.01
N ARG A 75 32.93 -17.03 -31.23
CA ARG A 75 31.83 -16.21 -31.75
C ARG A 75 31.32 -16.83 -33.04
N SER A 76 30.00 -16.85 -33.19
CA SER A 76 29.34 -17.30 -34.42
C SER A 76 29.67 -16.44 -35.66
N LEU A 77 30.09 -15.19 -35.46
CA LEU A 77 30.57 -14.25 -36.49
C LEU A 77 31.84 -13.55 -35.99
N SER A 78 32.72 -13.13 -36.90
CA SER A 78 33.99 -12.46 -36.56
C SER A 78 33.77 -11.21 -35.72
N ASP A 79 32.81 -10.39 -36.15
CA ASP A 79 32.41 -9.16 -35.49
C ASP A 79 30.99 -9.28 -34.93
N ARG A 80 30.74 -8.59 -33.82
CA ARG A 80 29.39 -8.47 -33.27
C ARG A 80 28.50 -7.76 -34.28
N PRO A 81 27.38 -8.35 -34.69
CA PRO A 81 26.46 -7.69 -35.61
C PRO A 81 25.93 -6.38 -35.06
N ALA A 82 25.86 -5.35 -35.92
CA ALA A 82 25.38 -4.03 -35.53
C ALA A 82 23.93 -4.02 -35.02
N TRP A 83 23.10 -5.00 -35.40
CA TRP A 83 21.71 -5.09 -34.91
C TRP A 83 21.59 -5.50 -33.43
N ILE A 84 22.66 -6.00 -32.82
CA ILE A 84 22.70 -6.26 -31.38
C ILE A 84 22.71 -4.94 -30.60
N THR A 85 23.35 -3.89 -31.14
CA THR A 85 23.44 -2.56 -30.53
C THR A 85 22.41 -1.58 -31.10
N SER A 86 22.07 -1.69 -32.38
CA SER A 86 21.13 -0.81 -33.09
C SER A 86 20.29 -1.58 -34.11
N LEU A 87 19.00 -1.77 -33.83
CA LEU A 87 18.07 -2.48 -34.71
C LEU A 87 18.02 -1.85 -36.12
N PRO A 88 17.80 -2.66 -37.19
CA PRO A 88 17.57 -2.13 -38.52
C PRO A 88 16.38 -1.17 -38.57
N ASN A 89 16.50 -0.13 -39.38
CA ASN A 89 15.44 0.87 -39.57
C ASN A 89 14.78 0.66 -40.95
N ASP A 90 13.69 -0.12 -40.99
CA ASP A 90 12.82 -0.26 -42.16
C ASP A 90 11.35 -0.14 -41.70
N PRO A 91 10.61 0.89 -42.14
CA PRO A 91 9.25 1.13 -41.68
C PRO A 91 8.24 0.04 -42.07
N ASN A 92 8.58 -0.83 -43.05
CA ASN A 92 7.72 -1.92 -43.47
C ASN A 92 7.78 -3.13 -42.52
N TYR A 93 8.76 -3.16 -41.61
CA TYR A 93 8.99 -4.30 -40.74
C TYR A 93 9.16 -3.87 -39.28
N PHE A 94 8.65 -4.70 -38.39
CA PHE A 94 8.94 -4.65 -36.97
C PHE A 94 10.15 -5.53 -36.67
N PHE A 95 11.16 -4.98 -36.02
CA PHE A 95 12.33 -5.73 -35.58
C PHE A 95 12.36 -5.81 -34.06
N THR A 96 12.73 -6.97 -33.53
CA THR A 96 13.01 -7.16 -32.10
C THR A 96 14.18 -8.10 -31.90
N VAL A 97 14.90 -7.95 -30.78
CA VAL A 97 15.99 -8.84 -30.39
C VAL A 97 15.59 -9.56 -29.12
N GLY A 98 15.67 -10.88 -29.12
CA GLY A 98 15.60 -11.67 -27.90
C GLY A 98 16.99 -12.09 -27.44
N ILE A 99 17.20 -12.11 -26.14
CA ILE A 99 18.50 -12.31 -25.51
C ILE A 99 18.40 -13.45 -24.50
N SER A 100 19.42 -14.30 -24.47
CA SER A 100 19.60 -15.30 -23.43
C SER A 100 21.07 -15.36 -23.05
N THR A 101 21.40 -14.95 -21.84
CA THR A 101 22.77 -14.96 -21.34
C THR A 101 23.01 -16.11 -20.36
N SER A 102 24.26 -16.53 -20.24
CA SER A 102 24.72 -17.47 -19.19
C SER A 102 24.06 -18.86 -19.24
N THR A 103 23.78 -19.39 -20.44
CA THR A 103 23.10 -20.69 -20.58
C THR A 103 24.07 -21.84 -20.78
N SER A 104 23.83 -22.98 -20.13
CA SER A 104 24.68 -24.18 -20.21
C SER A 104 24.57 -24.95 -21.54
N SER A 105 23.64 -24.57 -22.42
CA SER A 105 23.58 -25.14 -23.77
C SER A 105 23.05 -24.14 -24.80
N LEU A 106 23.64 -24.15 -25.99
CA LEU A 106 23.20 -23.36 -27.13
C LEU A 106 21.74 -23.67 -27.53
N ARG A 107 21.26 -24.90 -27.31
CA ARG A 107 19.85 -25.28 -27.55
C ARG A 107 18.91 -24.56 -26.58
N GLN A 108 19.25 -24.52 -25.29
CA GLN A 108 18.48 -23.81 -24.28
C GLN A 108 18.54 -22.30 -24.49
N GLY A 109 19.74 -21.74 -24.74
CA GLY A 109 19.92 -20.32 -25.02
C GLY A 109 19.12 -19.85 -26.24
N ARG A 110 19.08 -20.65 -27.31
CA ARG A 110 18.21 -20.40 -28.47
C ARG A 110 16.73 -20.35 -28.10
N LEU A 111 16.24 -21.34 -27.36
CA LEU A 111 14.83 -21.42 -26.98
C LEU A 111 14.43 -20.24 -26.09
N THR A 112 15.29 -19.86 -25.16
CA THR A 112 15.06 -18.73 -24.25
C THR A 112 15.09 -17.41 -25.01
N ALA A 113 16.10 -17.16 -25.86
CA ALA A 113 16.18 -15.96 -26.68
C ALA A 113 15.01 -15.85 -27.68
N ALA A 114 14.59 -16.97 -28.27
CA ALA A 114 13.40 -17.06 -29.12
C ALA A 114 12.11 -16.68 -28.37
N ARG A 115 11.93 -17.20 -27.15
CA ARG A 115 10.80 -16.84 -26.28
C ARG A 115 10.84 -15.37 -25.88
N ASP A 116 12.01 -14.86 -25.51
CA ASP A 116 12.21 -13.46 -25.16
C ASP A 116 11.82 -12.52 -26.31
N ALA A 117 12.25 -12.83 -27.53
CA ALA A 117 11.84 -12.09 -28.72
C ALA A 117 10.32 -12.20 -28.99
N ALA A 118 9.72 -13.37 -28.77
CA ALA A 118 8.28 -13.56 -28.93
C ALA A 118 7.46 -12.83 -27.85
N ILE A 119 8.01 -12.61 -26.66
CA ILE A 119 7.41 -11.77 -25.62
C ILE A 119 7.34 -10.31 -26.09
N GLU A 120 8.40 -9.79 -26.72
CA GLU A 120 8.39 -8.43 -27.28
C GLU A 120 7.34 -8.25 -28.40
N VAL A 121 7.12 -9.28 -29.22
CA VAL A 121 6.01 -9.32 -30.18
C VAL A 121 4.65 -9.30 -29.48
N SER A 122 4.51 -10.10 -28.41
CA SER A 122 3.29 -10.16 -27.61
C SER A 122 2.99 -8.82 -26.94
N ASN A 123 4.01 -8.13 -26.43
CA ASN A 123 3.94 -6.79 -25.85
C ASN A 123 3.51 -5.75 -26.90
N TYR A 124 4.08 -5.82 -28.11
CA TYR A 124 3.67 -4.95 -29.22
C TYR A 124 2.21 -5.17 -29.63
N LEU A 125 1.71 -6.41 -29.53
CA LEU A 125 0.31 -6.77 -29.77
C LEU A 125 -0.61 -6.49 -28.57
N GLY A 126 -0.06 -6.07 -27.42
CA GLY A 126 -0.81 -5.76 -26.21
C GLY A 126 -1.32 -6.97 -25.42
N LEU A 127 -0.69 -8.14 -25.57
CA LEU A 127 -0.96 -9.36 -24.80
C LEU A 127 -0.22 -9.29 -23.46
N ARG A 128 -0.88 -9.59 -22.32
CA ARG A 128 -0.23 -9.62 -21.00
C ARG A 128 0.51 -10.95 -20.79
N THR A 129 1.77 -10.89 -20.41
CA THR A 129 2.52 -12.06 -19.91
C THR A 129 2.53 -12.07 -18.38
N SER A 130 1.98 -13.09 -17.74
CA SER A 130 2.13 -13.25 -16.28
C SER A 130 3.50 -13.87 -15.96
N ALA A 131 4.12 -13.44 -14.85
CA ALA A 131 5.47 -13.85 -14.42
C ALA A 131 5.60 -15.35 -14.03
N ARG A 132 4.53 -16.14 -14.13
CA ARG A 132 4.55 -17.61 -13.99
C ARG A 132 4.06 -18.23 -15.29
N PHE A 133 4.99 -18.79 -16.06
CA PHE A 133 4.81 -19.79 -17.14
C PHE A 133 3.37 -20.03 -17.60
N GLU A 134 2.84 -19.11 -18.43
CA GLU A 134 1.93 -19.39 -19.54
C GLU A 134 1.81 -18.07 -20.31
N VAL A 135 2.53 -17.97 -21.43
CA VAL A 135 2.21 -16.95 -22.43
C VAL A 135 0.84 -17.37 -22.96
N GLU A 136 -0.18 -16.51 -22.89
CA GLU A 136 -1.36 -16.67 -23.73
C GLU A 136 -0.89 -16.50 -25.17
N THR A 137 -0.41 -17.58 -25.78
CA THR A 137 0.12 -17.55 -27.12
C THR A 137 -1.05 -17.43 -28.08
N ASN A 138 -1.16 -16.30 -28.77
CA ASN A 138 -1.98 -16.25 -29.98
C ASN A 138 -1.37 -17.15 -31.07
N GLU A 139 -2.17 -17.53 -32.08
CA GLU A 139 -1.71 -18.37 -33.18
C GLU A 139 -0.40 -17.88 -33.83
N LEU A 140 -0.18 -16.55 -33.88
CA LEU A 140 1.04 -15.94 -34.42
C LEU A 140 2.28 -16.24 -33.56
N THR A 141 2.21 -16.03 -32.24
CA THR A 141 3.30 -16.30 -31.29
C THR A 141 3.56 -17.80 -31.13
N THR A 142 2.52 -18.64 -31.14
CA THR A 142 2.67 -20.10 -31.21
C THR A 142 3.36 -20.51 -32.49
N ARG A 143 2.99 -19.92 -33.65
CA ARG A 143 3.65 -20.16 -34.93
C ARG A 143 5.13 -19.76 -34.87
N ILE A 144 5.45 -18.60 -34.32
CA ILE A 144 6.83 -18.10 -34.16
C ILE A 144 7.66 -19.07 -33.30
N VAL A 145 7.18 -19.44 -32.12
CA VAL A 145 7.88 -20.37 -31.22
C VAL A 145 8.02 -21.77 -31.84
N ASN A 146 6.99 -22.27 -32.54
CA ASN A 146 7.05 -23.57 -33.23
C ASN A 146 8.00 -23.56 -34.44
N GLU A 147 8.05 -22.46 -35.19
CA GLU A 147 9.00 -22.27 -36.30
C GLU A 147 10.45 -22.24 -35.78
N MET A 148 10.68 -21.63 -34.61
CA MET A 148 12.00 -21.55 -33.97
C MET A 148 12.46 -22.87 -33.35
N THR A 149 11.54 -23.71 -32.86
CA THR A 149 11.86 -25.01 -32.24
C THR A 149 12.17 -26.10 -33.27
N THR A 150 11.67 -25.96 -34.51
CA THR A 150 11.75 -27.00 -35.55
C THR A 150 12.91 -26.84 -36.53
N THR A 151 13.57 -25.68 -36.60
CA THR A 151 14.58 -25.39 -37.64
C THR A 151 16.02 -25.70 -37.17
N THR A 152 16.66 -26.68 -37.81
CA THR A 152 18.01 -27.17 -37.49
C THR A 152 19.09 -26.37 -38.23
N SER A 153 19.80 -25.50 -37.49
CA SER A 153 21.20 -25.02 -37.65
C SER A 153 21.81 -24.64 -39.02
N ALA A 154 21.12 -24.68 -40.16
CA ALA A 154 21.73 -24.35 -41.45
C ALA A 154 20.81 -23.44 -42.27
N ARG A 155 21.19 -22.16 -42.35
CA ARG A 155 20.51 -21.06 -43.08
C ARG A 155 19.01 -20.90 -42.80
N PHE A 156 18.71 -19.94 -41.92
CA PHE A 156 17.36 -19.48 -41.64
C PHE A 156 16.88 -18.53 -42.77
N GLU A 157 16.17 -19.06 -43.78
CA GLU A 157 15.53 -18.25 -44.83
C GLU A 157 13.99 -18.32 -44.73
N ARG A 158 13.39 -17.98 -43.58
CA ARG A 158 11.92 -17.86 -43.44
C ARG A 158 11.47 -16.66 -42.58
N THR A 159 10.20 -16.28 -42.77
CA THR A 159 9.59 -14.94 -42.69
C THR A 159 9.70 -14.15 -41.38
N SER A 160 10.02 -14.80 -40.26
CA SER A 160 9.94 -14.19 -38.91
C SER A 160 11.31 -14.00 -38.25
N LEU A 161 12.29 -14.85 -38.61
CA LEU A 161 13.62 -14.91 -38.01
C LEU A 161 14.65 -14.40 -39.01
N SER A 162 15.19 -13.22 -38.74
CA SER A 162 16.09 -12.55 -39.67
C SER A 162 17.54 -13.03 -39.50
N GLN A 163 18.06 -13.01 -38.27
CA GLN A 163 19.47 -13.33 -37.96
C GLN A 163 19.62 -13.89 -36.54
N MET A 164 20.70 -14.63 -36.28
CA MET A 164 21.05 -15.15 -34.96
C MET A 164 22.56 -14.98 -34.74
N TYR A 165 22.95 -14.61 -33.53
CA TYR A 165 24.34 -14.50 -33.12
C TYR A 165 24.51 -15.13 -31.74
N TYR A 166 25.60 -15.85 -31.51
CA TYR A 166 25.94 -16.35 -30.20
C TYR A 166 27.44 -16.26 -29.91
N GLU A 167 27.74 -16.21 -28.62
CA GLU A 167 29.07 -16.21 -28.04
C GLU A 167 29.19 -17.36 -27.03
N GLU A 168 30.32 -18.04 -27.05
CA GLU A 168 30.63 -19.15 -26.15
C GLU A 168 31.77 -18.75 -25.23
N PHE A 169 31.57 -19.00 -23.95
CA PHE A 169 32.49 -18.68 -22.87
C PHE A 169 32.82 -19.92 -22.07
N HIS A 170 34.05 -20.01 -21.58
CA HIS A 170 34.44 -21.01 -20.58
C HIS A 170 34.58 -20.34 -19.21
N HIS A 171 34.26 -21.08 -18.16
CA HIS A 171 34.56 -20.69 -16.78
C HIS A 171 36.06 -20.85 -16.53
N ALA A 172 36.73 -19.81 -16.05
CA ALA A 172 38.14 -19.91 -15.66
C ALA A 172 38.23 -20.65 -14.31
N GLY A 173 38.69 -21.91 -14.30
CA GLY A 173 39.09 -22.59 -13.05
C GLY A 173 38.70 -24.06 -12.83
N SER A 174 38.04 -24.77 -13.77
CA SER A 174 37.72 -26.21 -13.62
C SER A 174 38.26 -27.04 -14.78
N GLU A 175 38.87 -28.20 -14.49
CA GLU A 175 39.35 -29.18 -15.49
C GLU A 175 38.21 -29.82 -16.30
N GLU A 176 36.97 -29.67 -15.84
CA GLU A 176 35.75 -29.91 -16.62
C GLU A 176 35.12 -28.55 -16.96
N SER A 177 35.35 -28.07 -18.18
CA SER A 177 34.83 -26.79 -18.66
C SER A 177 33.35 -26.92 -19.05
N GLU A 178 32.43 -26.39 -18.23
CA GLU A 178 31.06 -26.16 -18.70
C GLU A 178 31.04 -24.96 -19.66
N ASN A 179 30.56 -25.20 -20.88
CA ASN A 179 30.42 -24.16 -21.89
C ASN A 179 29.19 -23.31 -21.58
N ILE A 180 29.39 -22.00 -21.52
CA ILE A 180 28.35 -21.01 -21.26
C ILE A 180 28.08 -20.25 -22.56
N PHE A 181 26.82 -20.12 -22.95
CA PHE A 181 26.40 -19.46 -24.17
C PHE A 181 25.58 -18.21 -23.88
N ASP A 182 25.96 -17.11 -24.54
CA ASP A 182 25.13 -15.92 -24.73
C ASP A 182 24.57 -15.95 -26.16
N VAL A 183 23.25 -15.85 -26.28
CA VAL A 183 22.52 -16.04 -27.54
C VAL A 183 21.62 -14.85 -27.81
N TYR A 184 21.68 -14.34 -29.05
CA TYR A 184 20.94 -13.20 -29.54
C TYR A 184 20.16 -13.60 -30.81
N VAL A 185 18.89 -13.26 -30.85
CA VAL A 185 17.97 -13.62 -31.94
C VAL A 185 17.30 -12.36 -32.47
N LEU A 186 17.51 -12.01 -33.75
CA LEU A 186 16.83 -10.92 -34.42
C LEU A 186 15.59 -11.44 -35.14
N LEU A 187 14.42 -10.97 -34.72
CA LEU A 187 13.17 -11.15 -35.43
C LEU A 187 12.85 -9.97 -36.32
N ARG A 188 12.20 -10.28 -37.43
CA ARG A 188 11.68 -9.35 -38.41
C ARG A 188 10.27 -9.80 -38.78
N MET A 189 9.29 -8.93 -38.66
CA MET A 189 7.91 -9.22 -39.05
C MET A 189 7.32 -8.11 -39.91
N PRO A 190 6.49 -8.43 -40.92
CA PRO A 190 5.80 -7.40 -41.70
C PRO A 190 4.86 -6.57 -40.82
N MET A 191 5.00 -5.24 -40.89
CA MET A 191 4.15 -4.32 -40.13
C MET A 191 2.65 -4.48 -40.49
N ALA A 192 2.36 -4.83 -41.75
CA ALA A 192 0.99 -5.09 -42.22
C ALA A 192 0.30 -6.24 -41.45
N GLU A 193 1.03 -7.32 -41.15
CA GLU A 193 0.49 -8.49 -40.43
C GLU A 193 0.20 -8.13 -38.97
N LEU A 194 1.10 -7.38 -38.33
CA LEU A 194 0.90 -6.90 -36.96
C LEU A 194 -0.28 -5.93 -36.83
N LEU A 195 -0.42 -5.00 -37.77
CA LEU A 195 -1.52 -4.04 -37.78
C LEU A 195 -2.87 -4.73 -38.03
N GLN A 196 -2.90 -5.77 -38.86
CA GLN A 196 -4.10 -6.58 -39.09
C GLN A 196 -4.52 -7.32 -37.81
N GLU A 197 -3.57 -7.93 -37.11
CA GLU A 197 -3.82 -8.64 -35.85
C GLU A 197 -4.27 -7.65 -34.76
N GLN A 198 -3.63 -6.49 -34.62
CA GLN A 198 -4.07 -5.43 -33.69
C GLN A 198 -5.51 -4.98 -33.97
N LYS A 199 -5.88 -4.82 -35.24
CA LYS A 199 -7.24 -4.41 -35.62
C LYS A 199 -8.27 -5.48 -35.27
N LYS A 200 -7.98 -6.75 -35.57
CA LYS A 200 -8.84 -7.90 -35.22
C LYS A 200 -9.05 -7.96 -33.70
N ARG A 201 -7.97 -7.86 -32.93
CA ARG A 201 -8.02 -7.88 -31.46
C ARG A 201 -8.79 -6.72 -30.87
N LYS A 202 -8.64 -5.51 -31.43
CA LYS A 202 -9.44 -4.36 -31.00
C LYS A 202 -10.93 -4.61 -31.21
N GLN A 203 -11.32 -5.17 -32.36
CA GLN A 203 -12.72 -5.50 -32.64
C GLN A 203 -13.28 -6.56 -31.70
N GLU A 204 -12.52 -7.62 -31.42
CA GLU A 204 -12.90 -8.66 -30.44
C GLU A 204 -13.08 -8.07 -29.03
N ARG A 205 -12.15 -7.22 -28.58
CA ARG A 205 -12.23 -6.54 -27.28
C ARG A 205 -13.42 -5.57 -27.18
N ASP A 206 -13.68 -4.81 -28.24
CA ASP A 206 -14.80 -3.87 -28.28
C ASP A 206 -16.16 -4.61 -28.24
N ALA A 207 -16.25 -5.78 -28.90
CA ALA A 207 -17.44 -6.63 -28.85
C ALA A 207 -17.71 -7.21 -27.45
N VAL A 208 -16.67 -7.72 -26.79
CA VAL A 208 -16.76 -8.26 -25.42
C VAL A 208 -17.12 -7.16 -24.43
N ALA A 209 -16.55 -5.96 -24.58
CA ALA A 209 -16.88 -4.82 -23.73
C ALA A 209 -18.35 -4.39 -23.87
N ALA A 210 -18.90 -4.43 -25.08
CA ALA A 210 -20.31 -4.13 -25.32
C ALA A 210 -21.24 -5.17 -24.68
N GLU A 211 -20.92 -6.47 -24.81
CA GLU A 211 -21.67 -7.55 -24.17
C GLU A 211 -21.67 -7.44 -22.63
N VAL A 212 -20.50 -7.15 -22.05
CA VAL A 212 -20.34 -6.94 -20.60
C VAL A 212 -21.20 -5.79 -20.09
N GLU A 213 -21.29 -4.69 -20.84
CA GLU A 213 -22.08 -3.54 -20.41
C GLU A 213 -23.59 -3.85 -20.40
N ILE A 214 -24.07 -4.64 -21.36
CA ILE A 214 -25.45 -5.14 -21.36
C ILE A 214 -25.71 -5.99 -20.11
N ILE A 215 -24.84 -6.95 -19.82
CA ILE A 215 -24.97 -7.84 -18.64
C ILE A 215 -24.95 -7.04 -17.33
N LYS A 216 -24.12 -5.99 -17.24
CA LYS A 216 -24.06 -5.11 -16.07
C LYS A 216 -25.35 -4.32 -15.87
N GLN A 217 -25.96 -3.82 -16.94
CA GLN A 217 -27.23 -3.11 -16.87
C GLN A 217 -28.36 -4.04 -16.40
N GLU A 218 -28.42 -5.26 -16.94
CA GLU A 218 -29.37 -6.28 -16.50
C GLU A 218 -29.16 -6.66 -15.02
N ALA A 219 -27.91 -6.81 -14.58
CA ALA A 219 -27.58 -7.10 -13.18
C ALA A 219 -28.07 -5.98 -12.25
N GLN A 220 -27.82 -4.73 -12.62
CA GLN A 220 -28.27 -3.57 -11.85
C GLN A 220 -29.81 -3.52 -11.78
N GLN A 221 -30.50 -3.79 -12.89
CA GLN A 221 -31.96 -3.81 -12.94
C GLN A 221 -32.52 -4.88 -11.99
N HIS A 222 -32.01 -6.11 -12.07
CA HIS A 222 -32.44 -7.18 -11.16
C HIS A 222 -32.18 -6.83 -9.69
N PHE A 223 -31.08 -6.15 -9.38
CA PHE A 223 -30.79 -5.69 -8.03
C PHE A 223 -31.80 -4.65 -7.52
N GLN A 224 -32.14 -3.65 -8.34
CA GLN A 224 -33.16 -2.65 -8.00
C GLN A 224 -34.55 -3.29 -7.79
N ASP A 225 -34.85 -4.36 -8.54
CA ASP A 225 -36.10 -5.11 -8.38
C ASP A 225 -36.12 -6.01 -7.13
N GLY A 226 -35.01 -6.08 -6.38
CA GLY A 226 -34.84 -6.88 -5.17
C GLY A 226 -34.39 -8.33 -5.42
N HIS A 227 -34.05 -8.70 -6.66
CA HIS A 227 -33.61 -10.04 -7.06
C HIS A 227 -32.09 -10.22 -6.93
N PHE A 228 -31.57 -10.05 -5.70
CA PHE A 228 -30.13 -10.10 -5.42
C PHE A 228 -29.39 -11.34 -5.96
N PRO A 229 -29.90 -12.58 -5.80
CA PRO A 229 -29.18 -13.76 -6.31
C PRO A 229 -28.96 -13.75 -7.83
N LEU A 230 -29.93 -13.22 -8.59
CA LEU A 230 -29.84 -13.12 -10.04
C LEU A 230 -28.90 -11.99 -10.48
N ALA A 231 -28.92 -10.86 -9.76
CA ALA A 231 -27.97 -9.77 -9.96
C ALA A 231 -26.52 -10.22 -9.71
N TRP A 232 -26.30 -10.98 -8.61
CA TRP A 232 -25.02 -11.58 -8.27
C TRP A 232 -24.48 -12.46 -9.41
N GLN A 233 -25.31 -13.35 -9.96
CA GLN A 233 -24.90 -14.20 -11.08
C GLN A 233 -24.46 -13.42 -12.31
N LYS A 234 -25.23 -12.38 -12.69
CA LYS A 234 -24.91 -11.57 -13.87
C LYS A 234 -23.64 -10.73 -13.67
N TRP A 235 -23.45 -10.12 -12.50
CA TRP A 235 -22.19 -9.42 -12.21
C TRP A 235 -20.98 -10.36 -12.24
N MET A 236 -21.15 -11.58 -11.72
CA MET A 236 -20.10 -12.60 -11.76
C MET A 236 -19.81 -13.08 -13.19
N LEU A 237 -20.82 -13.27 -14.03
CA LEU A 237 -20.66 -13.57 -15.45
C LEU A 237 -19.90 -12.45 -16.19
N ALA A 238 -20.26 -11.19 -15.92
CA ALA A 238 -19.58 -10.03 -16.48
C ALA A 238 -18.10 -9.97 -16.05
N MET A 239 -17.78 -10.30 -14.80
CA MET A 239 -16.40 -10.42 -14.33
C MET A 239 -15.63 -11.55 -15.03
N GLN A 240 -16.28 -12.69 -15.29
CA GLN A 240 -15.67 -13.80 -16.02
C GLN A 240 -15.34 -13.47 -17.47
N LEU A 241 -16.24 -12.78 -18.17
CA LEU A 241 -16.03 -12.36 -19.55
C LEU A 241 -14.87 -11.35 -19.66
N LEU A 242 -14.73 -10.44 -18.70
CA LEU A 242 -13.61 -9.50 -18.64
C LEU A 242 -12.26 -10.16 -18.34
N ASP A 243 -12.25 -11.22 -17.52
CA ASP A 243 -11.04 -11.98 -17.16
C ASP A 243 -10.50 -12.77 -18.35
N LYS A 244 -11.40 -13.44 -19.11
CA LYS A 244 -11.04 -14.28 -20.26
C LYS A 244 -10.39 -13.53 -21.43
N GLU A 245 -10.71 -12.25 -21.60
CA GLU A 245 -10.29 -11.48 -22.78
C GLU A 245 -9.24 -10.42 -22.46
N SER A 246 -8.67 -10.46 -21.24
CA SER A 246 -7.69 -9.48 -20.74
C SER A 246 -8.16 -8.02 -20.90
N VAL A 247 -9.49 -7.80 -20.90
CA VAL A 247 -10.13 -6.51 -21.11
C VAL A 247 -10.01 -5.68 -19.83
N GLY A 248 -8.83 -5.13 -19.59
CA GLY A 248 -8.55 -4.08 -18.61
C GLY A 248 -8.97 -4.40 -17.16
N SER A 249 -8.00 -4.46 -16.25
CA SER A 249 -8.21 -4.61 -14.80
C SER A 249 -9.18 -3.56 -14.20
N VAL A 250 -9.39 -2.42 -14.87
CA VAL A 250 -10.31 -1.36 -14.45
C VAL A 250 -11.78 -1.79 -14.50
N SER A 251 -12.19 -2.55 -15.52
CA SER A 251 -13.59 -2.94 -15.71
C SER A 251 -14.04 -4.02 -14.73
N SER A 252 -13.17 -5.02 -14.44
CA SER A 252 -13.47 -6.08 -13.48
C SER A 252 -13.40 -5.57 -12.03
N LEU A 253 -12.50 -4.64 -11.74
CA LEU A 253 -12.43 -3.97 -10.44
C LEU A 253 -13.67 -3.12 -10.16
N GLN A 254 -14.27 -2.49 -11.18
CA GLN A 254 -15.50 -1.74 -11.01
C GLN A 254 -16.66 -2.65 -10.60
N ILE A 255 -16.82 -3.80 -11.27
CA ILE A 255 -17.87 -4.78 -10.92
C ILE A 255 -17.61 -5.36 -9.53
N TYR A 256 -16.35 -5.69 -9.21
CA TYR A 256 -15.96 -6.14 -7.87
C TYR A 256 -16.31 -5.12 -6.78
N LYS A 257 -16.01 -3.83 -6.99
CA LYS A 257 -16.38 -2.76 -6.05
C LYS A 257 -17.90 -2.65 -5.89
N THR A 258 -18.65 -2.72 -6.99
CA THR A 258 -20.12 -2.75 -6.94
C THR A 258 -20.63 -3.93 -6.12
N LEU A 259 -20.11 -5.14 -6.36
CA LEU A 259 -20.47 -6.34 -5.60
C LEU A 259 -20.12 -6.20 -4.11
N LEU A 260 -18.95 -5.65 -3.79
CA LEU A 260 -18.53 -5.43 -2.40
C LEU A 260 -19.48 -4.47 -1.68
N THR A 261 -19.78 -3.32 -2.28
CA THR A 261 -20.74 -2.35 -1.73
C THR A 261 -22.14 -2.94 -1.57
N VAL A 262 -22.56 -3.77 -2.53
CA VAL A 262 -23.84 -4.47 -2.44
C VAL A 262 -23.83 -5.41 -1.24
N VAL A 263 -22.81 -6.27 -1.09
CA VAL A 263 -22.67 -7.22 0.03
C VAL A 263 -22.59 -6.49 1.36
N GLU A 264 -21.87 -5.37 1.45
CA GLU A 264 -21.72 -4.59 2.67
C GLU A 264 -23.03 -3.94 3.13
N GLY A 265 -23.86 -3.48 2.18
CA GLY A 265 -25.16 -2.89 2.45
C GLY A 265 -26.29 -3.90 2.70
N ILE A 266 -26.06 -5.20 2.54
CA ILE A 266 -27.04 -6.23 2.93
C ILE A 266 -27.16 -6.23 4.46
N ASN A 267 -28.37 -5.94 4.93
CA ASN A 267 -28.74 -5.95 6.33
C ASN A 267 -29.79 -7.03 6.58
N LEU A 268 -29.47 -7.93 7.50
CA LEU A 268 -30.40 -8.89 8.08
C LEU A 268 -30.80 -8.37 9.45
N SER A 269 -32.11 -8.31 9.71
CA SER A 269 -32.63 -8.00 11.04
C SER A 269 -33.58 -9.08 11.49
N ILE A 270 -33.54 -9.40 12.78
CA ILE A 270 -34.34 -10.45 13.38
C ILE A 270 -35.23 -9.79 14.44
N ALA A 271 -36.53 -10.00 14.34
CA ALA A 271 -37.50 -9.52 15.32
C ALA A 271 -38.32 -10.69 15.88
N ALA A 272 -38.60 -10.63 17.18
CA ALA A 272 -39.62 -11.48 17.79
C ALA A 272 -40.98 -11.13 17.16
N GLY A 273 -41.66 -12.12 16.59
CA GLY A 273 -43.04 -11.97 16.14
C GLY A 273 -44.02 -12.16 17.31
N ASP A 274 -45.24 -11.67 17.13
CA ASP A 274 -46.33 -11.92 18.07
C ASP A 274 -46.65 -13.42 18.17
N VAL A 275 -47.18 -13.81 19.33
CA VAL A 275 -47.67 -15.16 19.57
C VAL A 275 -48.88 -15.41 18.66
N GLY A 276 -48.75 -16.32 17.70
CA GLY A 276 -49.79 -16.64 16.72
C GLY A 276 -49.95 -18.14 16.50
N THR A 277 -51.09 -18.53 15.92
CA THR A 277 -51.38 -19.92 15.54
C THR A 277 -50.65 -20.32 14.26
N ASP A 278 -50.06 -21.51 14.24
CA ASP A 278 -49.42 -22.10 13.06
C ASP A 278 -50.48 -22.32 11.96
N VAL A 279 -50.23 -21.78 10.77
CA VAL A 279 -51.06 -21.98 9.57
C VAL A 279 -50.14 -22.55 8.51
N ASP A 280 -50.46 -23.73 8.01
CA ASP A 280 -49.68 -24.39 6.97
C ASP A 280 -49.78 -23.65 5.62
N ASP A 281 -48.87 -23.98 4.69
CA ASP A 281 -48.82 -23.41 3.33
C ASP A 281 -50.09 -23.71 2.50
N THR A 282 -51.06 -24.44 3.06
CA THR A 282 -52.37 -24.78 2.48
C THR A 282 -53.56 -24.05 3.12
N GLY A 283 -53.34 -23.20 4.13
CA GLY A 283 -54.36 -22.35 4.72
C GLY A 283 -55.21 -23.00 5.82
N ASN A 284 -54.86 -24.19 6.31
CA ASN A 284 -55.61 -24.84 7.39
C ASN A 284 -55.05 -24.44 8.77
N LYS A 285 -55.94 -24.01 9.68
CA LYS A 285 -55.58 -23.66 11.05
C LYS A 285 -55.42 -24.92 11.88
N GLN A 286 -54.23 -25.21 12.40
CA GLN A 286 -54.07 -26.23 13.43
C GLN A 286 -54.39 -25.63 14.81
N GLU A 287 -55.42 -26.17 15.46
CA GLU A 287 -55.75 -25.83 16.84
C GLU A 287 -54.68 -26.34 17.81
N ASN A 288 -54.27 -25.46 18.73
CA ASN A 288 -53.40 -25.70 19.87
C ASN A 288 -51.93 -26.07 19.59
N LYS A 289 -51.12 -25.06 19.23
CA LYS A 289 -49.71 -24.94 19.66
C LYS A 289 -49.28 -23.48 19.63
N ILE A 290 -48.99 -22.93 20.81
CA ILE A 290 -48.37 -21.60 20.98
C ILE A 290 -46.92 -21.75 20.48
N ALA A 291 -46.63 -21.31 19.25
CA ALA A 291 -45.28 -21.30 18.69
C ALA A 291 -44.71 -19.88 18.79
N ALA A 292 -43.50 -19.74 19.33
CA ALA A 292 -42.77 -18.48 19.18
C ALA A 292 -42.48 -18.27 17.68
N THR A 293 -42.75 -17.08 17.18
CA THR A 293 -42.49 -16.72 15.77
C THR A 293 -41.28 -15.80 15.70
N VAL A 294 -40.41 -16.02 14.73
CA VAL A 294 -39.32 -15.09 14.39
C VAL A 294 -39.55 -14.55 13.00
N VAL A 295 -39.43 -13.23 12.87
CA VAL A 295 -39.48 -12.53 11.58
C VAL A 295 -38.07 -12.09 11.23
N VAL A 296 -37.53 -12.66 10.16
CA VAL A 296 -36.29 -12.19 9.54
C VAL A 296 -36.63 -11.21 8.44
N ARG A 297 -35.98 -10.05 8.42
CA ARG A 297 -36.07 -9.08 7.34
C ARG A 297 -34.71 -8.91 6.70
N ALA A 298 -34.64 -9.08 5.38
CA ALA A 298 -33.46 -8.91 4.56
C ALA A 298 -33.67 -7.72 3.63
N ASN A 299 -32.91 -6.65 3.85
CA ASN A 299 -32.95 -5.47 3.02
C ASN A 299 -31.53 -5.02 2.69
N TYR A 300 -31.37 -4.36 1.55
CA TYR A 300 -30.19 -3.57 1.28
C TYR A 300 -30.40 -2.14 1.78
N ALA A 301 -29.48 -1.61 2.61
CA ALA A 301 -29.47 -0.21 3.03
C ALA A 301 -28.18 0.46 2.55
N GLY A 302 -28.29 1.26 1.48
CA GLY A 302 -27.20 2.05 0.92
C GLY A 302 -27.73 3.35 0.32
N SER A 303 -26.98 4.45 0.50
CA SER A 303 -27.21 5.77 -0.11
C SER A 303 -28.67 6.24 -0.22
N GLY A 304 -29.46 6.06 0.84
CA GLY A 304 -30.85 6.54 0.92
C GLY A 304 -31.94 5.58 0.42
N ASN A 305 -31.58 4.42 -0.14
CA ASN A 305 -32.54 3.41 -0.61
C ASN A 305 -32.57 2.19 0.32
N ASN A 306 -33.77 1.77 0.70
CA ASN A 306 -34.03 0.54 1.44
C ASN A 306 -34.72 -0.47 0.51
N ILE A 307 -33.94 -1.37 -0.10
CA ILE A 307 -34.46 -2.33 -1.09
C ILE A 307 -34.75 -3.66 -0.39
N PRO A 308 -36.00 -4.16 -0.38
CA PRO A 308 -36.29 -5.47 0.16
C PRO A 308 -35.70 -6.58 -0.73
N LEU A 309 -34.92 -7.48 -0.14
CA LEU A 309 -34.26 -8.56 -0.87
C LEU A 309 -35.22 -9.75 -1.00
N LYS A 310 -35.77 -9.93 -2.20
CA LYS A 310 -36.79 -10.94 -2.52
C LYS A 310 -36.13 -12.28 -2.83
N ASN A 311 -36.85 -13.37 -2.53
CA ASN A 311 -36.43 -14.73 -2.84
C ASN A 311 -35.05 -15.14 -2.30
N LEU A 312 -34.57 -14.45 -1.26
CA LEU A 312 -33.27 -14.70 -0.65
C LEU A 312 -33.32 -16.04 0.10
N PRO A 313 -32.54 -17.05 -0.29
CA PRO A 313 -32.55 -18.36 0.34
C PRO A 313 -31.81 -18.32 1.69
N LEU A 314 -32.56 -18.57 2.76
CA LEU A 314 -32.06 -18.59 4.13
C LEU A 314 -32.29 -19.97 4.75
N HIS A 315 -31.22 -20.56 5.26
CA HIS A 315 -31.18 -21.82 5.98
C HIS A 315 -31.26 -21.57 7.48
N PHE A 316 -32.20 -22.24 8.17
CA PHE A 316 -32.45 -22.07 9.61
C PHE A 316 -32.10 -23.34 10.38
N ARG A 317 -31.28 -23.24 11.42
CA ARG A 317 -30.89 -24.36 12.29
C ARG A 317 -30.90 -23.96 13.77
N LEU A 318 -31.37 -24.85 14.64
CA LEU A 318 -31.23 -24.69 16.09
C LEU A 318 -29.82 -25.12 16.52
N ALA A 319 -29.11 -24.30 17.30
CA ALA A 319 -27.70 -24.52 17.63
C ALA A 319 -27.39 -25.87 18.33
N LYS A 320 -28.39 -26.51 18.96
CA LYS A 320 -28.25 -27.83 19.60
C LYS A 320 -28.70 -29.02 18.75
N ASP A 321 -29.57 -28.81 17.77
CA ASP A 321 -30.07 -29.92 16.96
C ASP A 321 -29.11 -30.18 15.80
N LYS A 322 -28.52 -31.39 15.79
CA LYS A 322 -27.69 -31.89 14.67
C LYS A 322 -28.52 -32.19 13.40
N GLN A 323 -29.80 -31.82 13.35
CA GLN A 323 -30.64 -32.00 12.16
C GLN A 323 -30.34 -30.93 11.10
N ALA A 324 -30.48 -31.31 9.83
CA ALA A 324 -30.36 -30.39 8.70
C ALA A 324 -31.46 -29.32 8.79
N GLY A 325 -31.06 -28.05 8.66
CA GLY A 325 -32.00 -26.94 8.69
C GLY A 325 -32.90 -26.89 7.45
N LYS A 326 -34.03 -26.17 7.55
CA LYS A 326 -34.90 -25.93 6.39
C LYS A 326 -34.50 -24.63 5.68
N VAL A 327 -34.40 -24.70 4.36
CA VAL A 327 -34.18 -23.54 3.49
C VAL A 327 -35.52 -22.92 3.17
N LYS A 328 -35.68 -21.63 3.46
CA LYS A 328 -36.86 -20.85 3.08
C LYS A 328 -36.42 -19.56 2.40
N LYS A 329 -37.25 -19.06 1.48
CA LYS A 329 -36.98 -17.85 0.71
C LYS A 329 -37.76 -16.66 1.29
N THR A 330 -37.16 -15.48 1.29
CA THR A 330 -37.87 -14.23 1.64
C THR A 330 -38.98 -13.90 0.64
N ASN A 331 -40.06 -13.30 1.12
CA ASN A 331 -41.17 -12.85 0.29
C ASN A 331 -40.87 -11.53 -0.46
N VAL A 332 -41.87 -10.99 -1.15
CA VAL A 332 -41.77 -9.73 -1.93
C VAL A 332 -41.35 -8.51 -1.10
N ASN A 333 -41.54 -8.55 0.22
CA ASN A 333 -41.17 -7.49 1.15
C ASN A 333 -39.81 -7.74 1.84
N GLY A 334 -39.05 -8.75 1.39
CA GLY A 334 -37.79 -9.14 2.00
C GLY A 334 -37.97 -9.80 3.36
N GLN A 335 -39.16 -10.32 3.67
CA GLN A 335 -39.48 -10.88 4.99
C GLN A 335 -39.66 -12.40 4.93
N LEU A 336 -39.29 -13.06 6.02
CA LEU A 336 -39.51 -14.48 6.22
C LEU A 336 -39.94 -14.76 7.66
N LYS A 337 -41.05 -15.48 7.82
CA LYS A 337 -41.52 -15.95 9.12
C LYS A 337 -41.09 -17.40 9.34
N TYR A 338 -40.47 -17.67 10.49
CA TYR A 338 -40.07 -19.01 10.92
C TYR A 338 -40.76 -19.36 12.24
N PHE A 339 -41.33 -20.57 12.31
CA PHE A 339 -42.07 -21.09 13.46
C PHE A 339 -41.23 -22.12 14.22
N PHE A 340 -41.16 -21.99 15.55
CA PHE A 340 -40.53 -23.00 16.40
C PHE A 340 -41.55 -24.08 16.82
N PRO A 341 -41.32 -25.36 16.50
CA PRO A 341 -42.17 -26.43 17.01
C PRO A 341 -41.96 -26.57 18.52
N THR A 342 -43.02 -26.34 19.31
CA THR A 342 -43.00 -26.56 20.76
C THR A 342 -43.12 -28.05 21.07
N SER A 343 -42.00 -28.70 21.38
CA SER A 343 -41.96 -30.05 21.93
C SER A 343 -41.65 -30.02 23.44
N ASN A 344 -42.58 -29.55 24.26
CA ASN A 344 -42.77 -30.05 25.64
C ASN A 344 -43.90 -29.29 26.39
N LYS A 345 -44.66 -30.03 27.20
CA LYS A 345 -45.84 -29.61 27.99
C LYS A 345 -45.59 -28.56 29.10
N HIS A 346 -44.45 -27.86 29.10
CA HIS A 346 -44.14 -26.81 30.10
C HIS A 346 -43.71 -25.46 29.49
N ALA A 347 -44.03 -25.21 28.21
CA ALA A 347 -43.60 -24.02 27.48
C ALA A 347 -44.55 -22.80 27.59
N SER A 348 -45.17 -22.55 28.76
CA SER A 348 -45.78 -21.24 29.04
C SER A 348 -44.74 -20.20 29.50
N ASP A 349 -43.50 -20.64 29.73
CA ASP A 349 -42.44 -19.79 30.23
C ASP A 349 -41.65 -19.17 29.06
N LYS A 350 -41.87 -17.88 28.79
CA LYS A 350 -41.07 -17.08 27.83
C LYS A 350 -39.56 -17.13 28.09
N ARG A 351 -39.15 -17.67 29.26
CA ARG A 351 -37.76 -17.93 29.66
C ARG A 351 -37.12 -19.15 28.97
N ALA A 352 -37.89 -20.11 28.45
CA ALA A 352 -37.34 -21.33 27.83
C ALA A 352 -36.67 -21.07 26.47
N ILE A 353 -37.03 -19.99 25.78
CA ILE A 353 -36.44 -19.58 24.49
C ILE A 353 -35.00 -19.07 24.69
N ASN A 354 -34.64 -18.67 25.91
CA ASN A 354 -33.36 -18.02 26.22
C ASN A 354 -32.16 -18.99 26.33
N LYS A 355 -32.35 -20.30 26.16
CA LYS A 355 -31.28 -21.31 26.32
C LYS A 355 -30.78 -21.97 25.03
N ASN A 356 -31.39 -21.70 23.88
CA ASN A 356 -31.06 -22.38 22.62
C ASN A 356 -30.99 -21.35 21.46
N GLY A 357 -29.79 -20.95 21.04
CA GLY A 357 -29.59 -20.01 19.93
C GLY A 357 -30.14 -20.53 18.59
N LEU A 358 -30.66 -19.62 17.76
CA LEU A 358 -31.05 -19.86 16.37
C LEU A 358 -29.91 -19.41 15.45
N GLU A 359 -29.42 -20.33 14.63
CA GLU A 359 -28.43 -20.07 13.59
C GLU A 359 -29.13 -19.87 12.23
N ILE A 360 -28.79 -18.78 11.55
CA ILE A 360 -29.30 -18.45 10.21
C ILE A 360 -28.10 -18.41 9.27
N ARG A 361 -28.20 -19.06 8.11
CA ARG A 361 -27.18 -19.05 7.05
C ARG A 361 -27.81 -18.72 5.71
N MET A 362 -27.09 -18.08 4.81
CA MET A 362 -27.56 -17.86 3.43
C MET A 362 -27.07 -19.01 2.57
N GLU A 363 -27.94 -19.59 1.75
CA GLU A 363 -27.54 -20.68 0.86
C GLU A 363 -27.43 -20.20 -0.59
N MET A 364 -26.19 -20.00 -1.05
CA MET A 364 -25.90 -19.61 -2.44
C MET A 364 -25.80 -20.79 -3.40
N SER A 365 -25.98 -22.03 -2.92
CA SER A 365 -25.80 -23.27 -3.70
C SER A 365 -26.56 -23.33 -5.05
N PRO A 366 -27.81 -22.80 -5.18
CA PRO A 366 -28.49 -22.78 -6.48
C PRO A 366 -27.95 -21.72 -7.46
N TYR A 367 -26.99 -20.88 -7.05
CA TYR A 367 -26.48 -19.74 -7.81
C TYR A 367 -24.94 -19.70 -7.94
N VAL A 368 -24.25 -20.82 -7.68
CA VAL A 368 -22.78 -20.92 -7.74
C VAL A 368 -22.28 -20.80 -9.18
N ILE A 369 -21.31 -19.91 -9.40
CA ILE A 369 -20.64 -19.74 -10.69
C ILE A 369 -19.55 -20.81 -10.85
N ASN A 370 -19.43 -21.36 -12.06
CA ASN A 370 -18.35 -22.28 -12.40
C ASN A 370 -17.00 -21.56 -12.30
N LYS A 371 -16.18 -21.92 -11.31
CA LYS A 371 -14.87 -21.30 -11.05
C LYS A 371 -13.76 -21.78 -12.00
N LYS A 372 -14.06 -22.71 -12.91
CA LYS A 372 -13.08 -23.30 -13.84
C LYS A 372 -12.64 -22.26 -14.89
N GLY A 373 -11.35 -21.95 -14.93
CA GLY A 373 -10.75 -21.02 -15.90
C GLY A 373 -10.66 -19.55 -15.45
N LEU A 374 -10.86 -19.27 -14.15
CA LEU A 374 -10.64 -17.96 -13.54
C LEU A 374 -9.15 -17.73 -13.21
N SER A 375 -8.67 -16.50 -13.36
CA SER A 375 -7.35 -16.09 -12.88
C SER A 375 -7.23 -16.22 -11.35
N SER A 376 -6.00 -16.41 -10.85
CA SER A 376 -5.73 -16.53 -9.41
C SER A 376 -6.15 -15.29 -8.62
N GLU A 377 -5.99 -14.10 -9.22
CA GLU A 377 -6.40 -12.82 -8.64
C GLU A 377 -7.94 -12.75 -8.51
N LEU A 378 -8.67 -13.16 -9.55
CA LEU A 378 -10.12 -13.15 -9.54
C LEU A 378 -10.68 -14.22 -8.59
N MET A 379 -10.05 -15.40 -8.50
CA MET A 379 -10.43 -16.42 -7.52
C MET A 379 -10.29 -15.92 -6.07
N GLN A 380 -9.23 -15.18 -5.74
CA GLN A 380 -9.06 -14.58 -4.42
C GLN A 380 -10.15 -13.54 -4.12
N LYS A 381 -10.44 -12.66 -5.09
CA LYS A 381 -11.50 -11.65 -4.97
C LYS A 381 -12.88 -12.27 -4.77
N VAL A 382 -13.20 -13.31 -5.54
CA VAL A 382 -14.46 -14.04 -5.43
C VAL A 382 -14.55 -14.77 -4.09
N GLY A 383 -13.48 -15.44 -3.66
CA GLY A 383 -13.41 -16.08 -2.36
C GLY A 383 -13.59 -15.09 -1.20
N PHE A 384 -13.00 -13.90 -1.29
CA PHE A 384 -13.17 -12.84 -0.30
C PHE A 384 -14.62 -12.34 -0.23
N LEU A 385 -15.28 -12.12 -1.37
CA LEU A 385 -16.68 -11.71 -1.40
C LEU A 385 -17.61 -12.78 -0.82
N GLU A 386 -17.37 -14.05 -1.15
CA GLU A 386 -18.10 -15.20 -0.57
C GLU A 386 -17.91 -15.25 0.95
N GLU A 387 -16.68 -15.17 1.45
CA GLU A 387 -16.38 -15.16 2.90
C GLU A 387 -17.00 -13.95 3.62
N ARG A 388 -17.01 -12.77 2.99
CA ARG A 388 -17.62 -11.55 3.55
C ARG A 388 -19.14 -11.70 3.63
N LEU A 389 -19.77 -12.25 2.59
CA LEU A 389 -21.19 -12.53 2.57
C LEU A 389 -21.57 -13.57 3.64
N GLU A 390 -20.78 -14.63 3.79
CA GLU A 390 -20.96 -15.64 4.86
C GLU A 390 -20.86 -15.01 6.26
N ARG A 391 -19.85 -14.15 6.50
CA ARG A 391 -19.67 -13.45 7.79
C ARG A 391 -20.80 -12.48 8.12
N LYS A 392 -21.29 -11.72 7.13
CA LYS A 392 -22.44 -10.81 7.32
C LYS A 392 -23.69 -11.54 7.79
N VAL A 393 -23.84 -12.80 7.38
CA VAL A 393 -24.94 -13.65 7.82
C VAL A 393 -24.66 -14.24 9.21
N ALA A 394 -23.40 -14.60 9.50
CA ALA A 394 -22.98 -15.13 10.81
C ALA A 394 -23.07 -14.12 11.97
N GLN A 395 -22.97 -12.80 11.70
CA GLN A 395 -23.04 -11.73 12.72
C GLN A 395 -24.36 -11.72 13.51
N TYR A 396 -25.43 -12.30 12.95
CA TYR A 396 -26.75 -12.38 13.59
C TYR A 396 -27.08 -13.79 14.13
N GLY A 397 -26.09 -14.69 14.14
CA GLY A 397 -26.22 -16.13 14.44
C GLY A 397 -26.45 -16.50 15.91
N GLU A 398 -26.60 -15.54 16.83
CA GLU A 398 -26.95 -15.81 18.22
C GLU A 398 -27.87 -14.71 18.79
N VAL A 399 -29.18 -14.83 18.56
CA VAL A 399 -30.16 -13.88 19.09
C VAL A 399 -30.51 -14.24 20.54
N THR A 400 -30.02 -13.45 21.49
CA THR A 400 -30.53 -13.41 22.86
C THR A 400 -31.50 -12.23 23.02
N PHE A 401 -32.66 -12.49 23.61
CA PHE A 401 -33.74 -11.50 23.69
C PHE A 401 -33.51 -10.53 24.86
N THR A 402 -33.14 -9.27 24.57
CA THR A 402 -33.13 -8.17 25.55
C THR A 402 -33.90 -6.94 25.01
N LYS A 403 -34.52 -6.18 25.93
CA LYS A 403 -35.50 -5.10 25.65
C LYS A 403 -34.88 -3.89 24.91
N PRO A 404 -35.63 -3.20 24.02
CA PRO A 404 -35.15 -1.99 23.34
C PRO A 404 -35.60 -0.68 24.02
N ARG A 405 -34.69 0.31 24.09
CA ARG A 405 -35.02 1.74 23.93
C ARG A 405 -33.74 2.56 23.70
N ILE A 406 -33.69 3.32 22.60
CA ILE A 406 -33.31 4.76 22.53
C ILE A 406 -33.58 5.25 21.10
N VAL A 407 -34.03 6.50 21.06
CA VAL A 407 -34.61 7.28 19.95
C VAL A 407 -33.57 7.58 18.86
N LYS A 408 -34.00 7.58 17.58
CA LYS A 408 -33.20 8.08 16.45
C LYS A 408 -33.07 9.61 16.53
N SER A 409 -31.84 10.12 16.59
CA SER A 409 -31.52 11.55 16.53
C SER A 409 -31.69 12.11 15.10
N PRO A 410 -32.30 13.29 14.91
CA PRO A 410 -32.29 14.01 13.64
C PRO A 410 -31.43 15.28 13.75
N PHE A 411 -30.10 15.22 13.58
CA PHE A 411 -29.30 16.45 13.47
C PHE A 411 -28.09 16.27 12.53
N GLN A 412 -28.23 16.76 11.30
CA GLN A 412 -27.10 17.16 10.47
C GLN A 412 -26.73 18.59 10.89
N ALA A 413 -25.51 18.78 11.40
CA ALA A 413 -24.89 20.09 11.39
C ALA A 413 -24.91 20.62 9.95
N VAL A 414 -25.22 21.89 9.79
CA VAL A 414 -25.41 22.59 8.52
C VAL A 414 -24.25 22.30 7.54
N VAL A 415 -24.48 21.38 6.60
CA VAL A 415 -23.62 21.18 5.43
C VAL A 415 -24.16 22.08 4.33
N MET A 416 -23.65 23.30 4.22
CA MET A 416 -23.89 24.13 3.04
C MET A 416 -23.01 23.63 1.89
N THR A 417 -23.57 22.69 1.10
CA THR A 417 -23.05 22.30 -0.21
C THR A 417 -23.25 23.43 -1.21
N GLY A 418 -22.40 24.46 -1.15
CA GLY A 418 -22.16 25.31 -2.32
C GLY A 418 -21.73 24.44 -3.51
N LYS A 419 -22.52 24.48 -4.59
CA LYS A 419 -22.18 23.90 -5.90
C LYS A 419 -21.00 24.64 -6.49
N GLU A 420 -19.83 24.00 -6.58
CA GLU A 420 -18.76 24.47 -7.48
C GLU A 420 -18.11 23.25 -8.16
N GLY A 421 -18.14 23.24 -9.49
CA GLY A 421 -17.67 22.15 -10.36
C GLY A 421 -16.14 22.02 -10.43
N GLY A 422 -15.48 21.95 -9.28
CA GLY A 422 -14.05 21.72 -9.15
C GLY A 422 -13.68 20.23 -9.09
N LEU A 423 -12.39 19.92 -9.25
CA LEU A 423 -11.84 18.56 -9.09
C LEU A 423 -11.73 18.12 -7.63
N VAL A 424 -12.12 19.00 -6.70
CA VAL A 424 -11.98 18.81 -5.26
C VAL A 424 -13.25 19.30 -4.57
N GLU A 425 -13.80 18.48 -3.71
CA GLU A 425 -14.88 18.79 -2.79
C GLU A 425 -14.30 19.29 -1.46
N VAL A 426 -14.84 20.40 -0.94
CA VAL A 426 -14.41 20.99 0.33
C VAL A 426 -15.56 20.91 1.32
N ASN A 427 -15.35 20.21 2.42
CA ASN A 427 -16.29 20.04 3.52
C ASN A 427 -15.73 20.71 4.78
N VAL A 428 -16.55 21.51 5.45
CA VAL A 428 -16.17 22.20 6.70
C VAL A 428 -17.19 21.84 7.76
N ALA A 429 -16.73 21.39 8.92
CA ALA A 429 -17.58 20.98 10.05
C ALA A 429 -16.98 21.46 11.37
N SER A 430 -17.82 21.70 12.38
CA SER A 430 -17.39 21.98 13.75
C SER A 430 -17.68 20.81 14.70
N ASN A 431 -16.97 20.77 15.83
CA ASN A 431 -17.20 19.81 16.91
C ASN A 431 -18.53 20.06 17.66
N ASN A 432 -19.09 21.26 17.58
CA ASN A 432 -20.43 21.60 18.07
C ASN A 432 -21.11 22.60 17.14
N ALA A 433 -22.42 22.44 16.94
CA ALA A 433 -23.22 23.44 16.20
C ALA A 433 -23.65 24.61 17.11
N TYR A 434 -23.68 24.39 18.42
CA TYR A 434 -24.14 25.36 19.41
C TYR A 434 -23.00 25.77 20.35
N ILE A 435 -23.00 27.05 20.74
CA ILE A 435 -22.09 27.64 21.72
C ILE A 435 -22.93 28.26 22.84
N LEU A 436 -22.47 28.18 24.09
CA LEU A 436 -23.17 28.84 25.19
C LEU A 436 -23.16 30.36 24.99
N SER A 437 -24.33 30.99 25.05
CA SER A 437 -24.43 32.44 25.12
C SER A 437 -23.98 32.91 26.51
N GLY A 438 -23.31 34.07 26.53
CA GLY A 438 -23.02 34.75 27.80
C GLY A 438 -24.25 35.52 28.23
N GLY A 439 -24.89 35.12 29.33
CA GLY A 439 -25.95 35.94 29.93
C GLY A 439 -25.42 37.27 30.48
N ASP A 440 -26.33 38.19 30.80
CA ASP A 440 -26.07 39.60 31.23
C ASP A 440 -25.18 39.77 32.48
N PHE A 441 -24.67 38.70 33.09
CA PHE A 441 -23.94 38.70 34.37
C PHE A 441 -22.47 38.24 34.28
N PHE A 442 -21.91 38.02 33.10
CA PHE A 442 -20.52 37.57 32.97
C PHE A 442 -19.55 38.73 32.72
N THR A 443 -19.08 39.35 33.79
CA THR A 443 -17.86 40.17 33.81
C THR A 443 -16.64 39.26 33.93
N ASP A 444 -16.25 38.64 32.82
CA ASP A 444 -14.86 38.25 32.57
C ASP A 444 -14.76 37.74 31.14
N ASN A 445 -13.61 37.98 30.52
CA ASN A 445 -13.24 37.72 29.12
C ASN A 445 -13.20 36.21 28.77
N LYS A 446 -14.23 35.44 29.16
CA LYS A 446 -14.33 33.99 28.96
C LYS A 446 -14.61 33.74 27.48
N LYS A 447 -13.68 33.04 26.83
CA LYS A 447 -13.81 32.54 25.46
C LYS A 447 -14.23 31.08 25.49
N THR A 448 -15.01 30.65 24.51
CA THR A 448 -15.32 29.24 24.30
C THR A 448 -14.50 28.71 23.13
N SER A 449 -13.96 27.50 23.29
CA SER A 449 -13.23 26.83 22.21
C SER A 449 -14.17 26.05 21.30
N LEU A 450 -14.03 26.25 20.00
CA LEU A 450 -14.71 25.49 18.95
C LEU A 450 -13.65 24.88 18.02
N THR A 451 -13.69 23.57 17.79
CA THR A 451 -12.79 22.94 16.83
C THR A 451 -13.46 22.79 15.48
N MET A 452 -12.82 23.31 14.44
CA MET A 452 -13.24 23.21 13.05
C MET A 452 -12.40 22.17 12.31
N LYS A 453 -13.05 21.28 11.57
CA LYS A 453 -12.44 20.37 10.58
C LYS A 453 -12.68 20.93 9.18
N VAL A 454 -11.61 21.07 8.41
CA VAL A 454 -11.68 21.29 6.95
C VAL A 454 -11.20 20.01 6.27
N ASP A 455 -12.07 19.37 5.48
CA ASP A 455 -11.84 18.13 4.75
C ASP A 455 -11.91 18.41 3.25
N ILE A 456 -10.88 18.00 2.51
CA ILE A 456 -10.66 18.33 1.11
C ILE A 456 -10.48 17.02 0.35
N MET A 457 -11.42 16.70 -0.54
CA MET A 457 -11.49 15.39 -1.20
C MET A 457 -11.49 15.53 -2.72
N PRO A 458 -10.52 14.95 -3.45
CA PRO A 458 -10.58 14.92 -4.90
C PRO A 458 -11.75 14.10 -5.45
N VAL A 459 -12.41 14.62 -6.48
CA VAL A 459 -13.54 13.99 -7.15
C VAL A 459 -13.05 13.29 -8.42
N GLN A 460 -13.12 11.96 -8.44
CA GLN A 460 -12.67 11.18 -9.58
C GLN A 460 -13.69 11.21 -10.72
N SER A 461 -13.24 11.52 -11.94
CA SER A 461 -14.09 11.50 -13.16
C SER A 461 -13.63 10.43 -14.16
N LYS A 462 -14.53 9.98 -15.05
CA LYS A 462 -14.26 8.86 -15.97
C LYS A 462 -13.24 9.18 -17.08
N ASN A 463 -12.91 10.45 -17.32
CA ASN A 463 -12.06 10.90 -18.44
C ASN A 463 -10.88 11.76 -17.97
N MET A 464 -10.11 11.29 -16.99
CA MET A 464 -8.95 12.03 -16.49
C MET A 464 -7.71 11.71 -17.33
N LYS A 465 -7.08 12.74 -17.90
CA LYS A 465 -5.70 12.62 -18.42
C LYS A 465 -4.72 12.77 -17.26
N ARG A 466 -3.71 11.90 -17.21
CA ARG A 466 -2.60 12.02 -16.25
C ARG A 466 -1.83 13.32 -16.50
N THR A 467 -1.39 13.98 -15.43
CA THR A 467 -0.53 15.16 -15.51
C THR A 467 0.88 14.72 -15.91
N PRO A 468 1.53 15.37 -16.89
CA PRO A 468 2.91 15.07 -17.21
C PRO A 468 3.85 15.36 -16.03
N LEU A 469 4.90 14.56 -15.91
CA LEU A 469 5.86 14.68 -14.80
C LEU A 469 7.11 15.45 -15.24
N ASN A 470 7.73 16.19 -14.33
CA ASN A 470 9.05 16.79 -14.48
C ASN A 470 9.90 16.36 -13.29
N LEU A 471 10.68 15.30 -13.49
CA LEU A 471 11.39 14.60 -12.42
C LEU A 471 12.90 14.82 -12.51
N SER A 472 13.54 15.01 -11.37
CA SER A 472 14.98 14.79 -11.24
C SER A 472 15.24 13.68 -10.24
N VAL A 473 15.86 12.59 -10.69
CA VAL A 473 16.33 11.52 -9.82
C VAL A 473 17.76 11.86 -9.41
N VAL A 474 17.97 12.04 -8.11
CA VAL A 474 19.24 12.46 -7.51
C VAL A 474 19.76 11.29 -6.68
N LEU A 475 20.81 10.65 -7.17
CA LEU A 475 21.32 9.39 -6.65
C LEU A 475 22.67 9.59 -5.95
N ASP A 476 22.73 9.20 -4.69
CA ASP A 476 23.99 8.96 -4.01
C ASP A 476 24.73 7.81 -4.71
N LYS A 477 25.97 8.06 -5.13
CA LYS A 477 26.88 7.05 -5.66
C LYS A 477 28.11 6.87 -4.77
N SER A 478 28.08 7.33 -3.52
CA SER A 478 29.21 7.17 -2.60
C SER A 478 29.60 5.70 -2.40
N SER A 479 30.82 5.46 -1.93
CA SER A 479 31.35 4.10 -1.73
C SER A 479 30.47 3.18 -0.87
N SER A 480 29.68 3.70 0.07
CA SER A 480 28.73 2.90 0.88
C SER A 480 27.57 2.30 0.09
N MET A 481 27.25 2.90 -1.07
CA MET A 481 26.23 2.39 -1.99
C MET A 481 26.65 1.11 -2.71
N ASN A 482 27.94 0.73 -2.65
CA ASN A 482 28.42 -0.54 -3.17
C ASN A 482 28.16 -1.72 -2.21
N GLU A 483 27.86 -1.45 -0.94
CA GLU A 483 27.52 -2.49 0.04
C GLU A 483 26.13 -3.07 -0.26
N ASP A 484 25.95 -4.38 -0.06
CA ASP A 484 24.67 -5.11 -0.15
C ASP A 484 23.85 -4.84 -1.43
N ASP A 485 24.53 -4.62 -2.56
CA ASP A 485 23.92 -4.32 -3.87
C ASP A 485 22.99 -3.09 -3.88
N LYS A 486 23.09 -2.17 -2.91
CA LYS A 486 22.21 -0.97 -2.83
C LYS A 486 22.14 -0.20 -4.13
N PHE A 487 23.30 0.13 -4.72
CA PHE A 487 23.35 0.88 -5.97
C PHE A 487 22.74 0.10 -7.15
N ALA A 488 22.89 -1.23 -7.17
CA ALA A 488 22.27 -2.07 -8.19
C ALA A 488 20.73 -2.05 -8.10
N TYR A 489 20.16 -2.09 -6.89
CA TYR A 489 18.72 -1.92 -6.69
C TYR A 489 18.24 -0.51 -7.05
N THR A 490 19.02 0.52 -6.73
CA THR A 490 18.75 1.91 -7.15
C THR A 490 18.75 2.07 -8.68
N LYS A 491 19.71 1.44 -9.38
CA LYS A 491 19.75 1.39 -10.85
C LYS A 491 18.46 0.73 -11.38
N LYS A 492 18.09 -0.45 -10.89
CA LYS A 492 16.84 -1.16 -11.28
C LYS A 492 15.58 -0.33 -11.02
N ALA A 493 15.50 0.36 -9.89
CA ALA A 493 14.36 1.21 -9.53
C ALA A 493 14.24 2.42 -10.48
N THR A 494 15.37 3.02 -10.85
CA THR A 494 15.43 4.13 -11.81
C THR A 494 15.09 3.68 -13.23
N GLU A 495 15.52 2.48 -13.64
CA GLU A 495 15.11 1.87 -14.91
C GLU A 495 13.61 1.63 -14.98
N PHE A 496 13.02 1.09 -13.91
CA PHE A 496 11.58 0.92 -13.80
C PHE A 496 10.84 2.25 -13.93
N LEU A 497 11.34 3.31 -13.29
CA LEU A 497 10.79 4.66 -13.43
C LEU A 497 10.84 5.12 -14.90
N ILE A 498 11.99 5.00 -15.56
CA ILE A 498 12.15 5.34 -16.99
C ILE A 498 11.13 4.57 -17.86
N ASP A 499 10.90 3.30 -17.58
CA ASP A 499 9.98 2.46 -18.34
C ASP A 499 8.51 2.87 -18.18
N ASN A 500 8.13 3.50 -17.07
CA ASN A 500 6.76 3.96 -16.81
C ASN A 500 6.51 5.44 -17.17
N LEU A 501 7.57 6.21 -17.43
CA LEU A 501 7.46 7.56 -17.99
C LEU A 501 7.07 7.54 -19.48
N THR A 502 6.68 8.68 -20.01
CA THR A 502 6.08 8.86 -21.33
C THR A 502 6.78 10.03 -22.03
N PRO A 503 6.70 10.18 -23.37
CA PRO A 503 7.37 11.28 -24.06
C PRO A 503 6.91 12.69 -23.67
N GLN A 504 5.81 12.82 -22.92
CA GLN A 504 5.35 14.10 -22.36
C GLN A 504 6.04 14.45 -21.03
N ASP A 505 6.66 13.48 -20.38
CA ASP A 505 7.36 13.65 -19.11
C ASP A 505 8.81 14.07 -19.37
N TYR A 506 9.38 14.77 -18.41
CA TYR A 506 10.79 15.16 -18.37
C TYR A 506 11.49 14.41 -17.26
N LEU A 507 12.70 13.95 -17.56
CA LEU A 507 13.56 13.27 -16.60
C LEU A 507 14.97 13.84 -16.69
N SER A 508 15.57 14.11 -15.55
CA SER A 508 17.02 14.16 -15.36
C SER A 508 17.47 13.10 -14.37
N VAL A 509 18.69 12.62 -14.54
CA VAL A 509 19.38 11.77 -13.57
C VAL A 509 20.68 12.45 -13.21
N VAL A 510 20.79 12.81 -11.94
CA VAL A 510 21.95 13.42 -11.32
C VAL A 510 22.52 12.40 -10.34
N THR A 511 23.82 12.20 -10.38
CA THR A 511 24.51 11.36 -9.41
C THR A 511 25.50 12.22 -8.64
N TYR A 512 25.68 11.94 -7.36
CA TYR A 512 26.61 12.68 -6.54
C TYR A 512 27.43 11.75 -5.64
N ASP A 513 28.69 12.11 -5.50
CA ASP A 513 29.62 11.58 -4.51
C ASP A 513 30.41 12.76 -3.90
N SER A 514 31.72 12.85 -4.13
CA SER A 514 32.46 14.09 -3.92
C SER A 514 32.14 15.16 -4.97
N ASP A 515 31.88 14.72 -6.20
CA ASP A 515 31.53 15.54 -7.35
C ASP A 515 30.05 15.34 -7.72
N ILE A 516 29.54 16.24 -8.57
CA ILE A 516 28.17 16.18 -9.09
C ILE A 516 28.24 15.90 -10.59
N GLU A 517 27.59 14.82 -11.02
CA GLU A 517 27.55 14.42 -12.42
C GLU A 517 26.11 14.36 -12.93
N ILE A 518 25.88 14.91 -14.12
CA ILE A 518 24.58 14.88 -14.80
C ILE A 518 24.61 13.75 -15.82
N ILE A 519 24.15 12.57 -15.42
CA ILE A 519 24.12 11.37 -16.27
C ILE A 519 23.11 11.53 -17.41
N ILE A 520 21.95 12.09 -17.09
CA ILE A 520 20.91 12.44 -18.05
C ILE A 520 20.48 13.89 -17.77
N PRO A 521 20.75 14.84 -18.68
CA PRO A 521 20.25 16.20 -18.53
C PRO A 521 18.73 16.24 -18.71
N ALA A 522 18.05 17.21 -18.10
CA ALA A 522 16.60 17.31 -18.13
C ALA A 522 16.06 17.34 -19.56
N ALA A 523 15.43 16.24 -19.98
CA ALA A 523 14.95 16.05 -21.35
C ALA A 523 13.63 15.25 -21.37
N PRO A 524 12.82 15.40 -22.44
CA PRO A 524 11.64 14.56 -22.63
C PRO A 524 12.00 13.07 -22.71
N VAL A 525 11.21 12.20 -22.07
CA VAL A 525 11.44 10.74 -22.04
C VAL A 525 10.99 10.08 -23.34
N SER A 526 11.71 10.40 -24.41
CA SER A 526 11.50 9.89 -25.78
C SER A 526 12.44 8.73 -26.12
N PHE A 527 13.65 8.70 -25.55
CA PHE A 527 14.69 7.72 -25.84
C PHE A 527 15.09 6.90 -24.60
N LYS A 528 14.15 6.09 -24.09
CA LYS A 528 14.33 5.30 -22.85
C LYS A 528 15.56 4.39 -22.86
N LYS A 529 15.85 3.70 -23.97
CA LYS A 529 17.02 2.82 -24.09
C LYS A 529 18.34 3.57 -23.92
N PHE A 530 18.44 4.78 -24.47
CA PHE A 530 19.61 5.64 -24.32
C PHE A 530 19.80 6.06 -22.86
N MET A 531 18.72 6.48 -22.20
CA MET A 531 18.74 6.82 -20.77
C MET A 531 19.21 5.63 -19.91
N LYS A 532 18.65 4.44 -20.12
CA LYS A 532 19.07 3.22 -19.40
C LYS A 532 20.53 2.84 -19.68
N HIS A 533 21.00 3.02 -20.92
CA HIS A 533 22.40 2.78 -21.27
C HIS A 533 23.38 3.72 -20.55
N HIS A 534 23.03 5.00 -20.37
CA HIS A 534 23.84 5.94 -19.60
C HIS A 534 23.84 5.61 -18.10
N LEU A 535 22.67 5.27 -17.56
CA LEU A 535 22.54 4.84 -16.17
C LEU A 535 23.36 3.57 -15.85
N ALA A 536 23.40 2.61 -16.77
CA ALA A 536 24.12 1.35 -16.59
C ALA A 536 25.64 1.53 -16.43
N LYS A 537 26.22 2.66 -16.86
CA LYS A 537 27.66 2.96 -16.77
C LYS A 537 28.07 3.60 -15.45
N VAL A 538 27.11 4.04 -14.64
CA VAL A 538 27.41 4.68 -13.36
C VAL A 538 27.85 3.62 -12.38
N GLU A 539 28.97 3.84 -11.70
CA GLU A 539 29.45 2.98 -10.63
C GLU A 539 29.66 3.79 -9.35
N PRO A 540 29.49 3.17 -8.17
CA PRO A 540 29.65 3.85 -6.90
C PRO A 540 31.13 4.10 -6.57
N ASP A 541 31.46 5.33 -6.18
CA ASP A 541 32.79 5.76 -5.76
C ASP A 541 32.69 7.03 -4.87
N GLY A 542 33.73 7.38 -4.11
CA GLY A 542 33.87 8.68 -3.45
C GLY A 542 33.08 8.92 -2.15
N MET A 543 33.01 10.20 -1.73
CA MET A 543 32.32 10.70 -0.52
C MET A 543 30.86 11.13 -0.81
N THR A 544 30.22 11.97 0.03
CA THR A 544 28.77 12.26 -0.02
C THR A 544 28.45 13.76 0.06
N ASN A 545 28.41 14.42 -1.10
CA ASN A 545 28.03 15.82 -1.31
C ASN A 545 26.53 15.97 -1.60
N LEU A 546 25.71 15.67 -0.59
CA LEU A 546 24.25 15.72 -0.68
C LEU A 546 23.74 17.10 -1.12
N SER A 547 24.34 18.17 -0.61
CA SER A 547 23.95 19.55 -0.95
C SER A 547 24.10 19.85 -2.44
N GLY A 548 25.22 19.44 -3.05
CA GLY A 548 25.47 19.63 -4.47
C GLY A 548 24.49 18.83 -5.33
N GLY A 549 24.27 17.55 -5.00
CA GLY A 549 23.30 16.71 -5.69
C GLY A 549 21.89 17.30 -5.65
N LEU A 550 21.43 17.76 -4.47
CA LEU A 550 20.13 18.40 -4.29
C LEU A 550 19.99 19.69 -5.12
N PHE A 551 21.01 20.55 -5.13
CA PHE A 551 20.99 21.82 -5.85
C PHE A 551 21.01 21.63 -7.37
N GLU A 552 21.77 20.64 -7.85
CA GLU A 552 21.78 20.30 -9.26
C GLU A 552 20.44 19.67 -9.68
N GLY A 553 19.87 18.78 -8.86
CA GLY A 553 18.53 18.24 -9.10
C GLY A 553 17.46 19.33 -9.20
N TYR A 554 17.50 20.31 -8.30
CA TYR A 554 16.65 21.50 -8.38
C TYR A 554 16.87 22.29 -9.67
N THR A 555 18.13 22.52 -10.06
CA THR A 555 18.48 23.23 -11.30
C THR A 555 17.92 22.51 -12.53
N GLN A 556 17.98 21.18 -12.57
CA GLN A 556 17.43 20.39 -13.67
C GLN A 556 15.91 20.46 -13.76
N VAL A 557 15.19 20.34 -12.63
CA VAL A 557 13.72 20.50 -12.59
C VAL A 557 13.32 21.92 -13.01
N LYS A 558 14.04 22.94 -12.52
CA LYS A 558 13.75 24.36 -12.79
C LYS A 558 13.79 24.71 -14.28
N LYS A 559 14.63 24.05 -15.08
CA LYS A 559 14.71 24.26 -16.55
C LYS A 559 13.37 24.04 -17.26
N ASN A 560 12.52 23.17 -16.71
CA ASN A 560 11.28 22.72 -17.34
C ASN A 560 10.05 22.93 -16.44
N ILE A 561 10.17 23.81 -15.44
CA ILE A 561 9.12 24.07 -14.45
C ILE A 561 7.86 24.59 -15.14
N ASN A 562 6.72 23.97 -14.82
CA ASN A 562 5.43 24.34 -15.38
C ASN A 562 4.32 23.98 -14.40
N SER A 563 3.31 24.84 -14.24
CA SER A 563 2.15 24.59 -13.38
C SER A 563 1.25 23.44 -13.87
N ASN A 564 1.36 23.07 -15.15
CA ASN A 564 0.68 21.92 -15.75
C ASN A 564 1.50 20.62 -15.67
N ARG A 565 2.60 20.61 -14.90
CA ARG A 565 3.43 19.45 -14.65
C ARG A 565 3.65 19.28 -13.17
N ILE A 566 3.80 18.04 -12.73
CA ILE A 566 4.21 17.75 -11.36
C ILE A 566 5.73 17.82 -11.31
N ASN A 567 6.27 18.81 -10.60
CA ASN A 567 7.71 19.09 -10.51
C ASN A 567 8.26 18.46 -9.23
N ARG A 568 9.14 17.46 -9.36
CA ARG A 568 9.55 16.61 -8.24
C ARG A 568 11.02 16.24 -8.31
N ILE A 569 11.70 16.29 -7.17
CA ILE A 569 13.04 15.73 -6.98
C ILE A 569 12.89 14.43 -6.19
N LEU A 570 13.48 13.34 -6.66
CA LEU A 570 13.61 12.08 -5.93
C LEU A 570 15.05 11.98 -5.43
N LEU A 571 15.26 12.27 -4.15
CA LEU A 571 16.58 12.27 -3.52
C LEU A 571 16.80 10.94 -2.80
N LEU A 572 17.80 10.17 -3.19
CA LEU A 572 18.17 8.92 -2.52
C LEU A 572 19.57 9.04 -1.91
N SER A 573 19.72 8.65 -0.64
CA SER A 573 21.02 8.62 0.06
C SER A 573 21.10 7.51 1.11
N ASP A 574 22.29 6.92 1.27
CA ASP A 574 22.61 5.98 2.36
C ASP A 574 23.63 6.53 3.37
N GLY A 575 24.18 7.73 3.13
CA GLY A 575 25.24 8.37 3.91
C GLY A 575 24.84 9.70 4.57
N LYS A 576 25.72 10.23 5.44
CA LYS A 576 25.58 11.58 6.01
C LYS A 576 26.20 12.61 5.05
N ALA A 577 25.60 13.79 4.96
CA ALA A 577 26.21 14.91 4.24
C ALA A 577 27.57 15.25 4.87
N ASN A 578 28.66 14.90 4.18
CA ASN A 578 30.03 15.06 4.68
C ASN A 578 30.86 16.07 3.86
N GLN A 579 30.30 16.54 2.74
CA GLN A 579 30.91 17.54 1.85
C GLN A 579 29.85 18.54 1.37
N GLY A 580 30.28 19.79 1.13
CA GLY A 580 29.40 20.90 0.75
C GLY A 580 28.76 21.57 1.97
N ILE A 581 27.48 21.92 1.89
CA ILE A 581 26.72 22.44 3.03
C ILE A 581 26.32 21.27 3.93
N THR A 582 26.92 21.21 5.12
CA THR A 582 26.61 20.21 6.15
C THR A 582 25.69 20.74 7.24
N ASP A 583 25.33 22.03 7.18
CA ASP A 583 24.35 22.65 8.08
C ASP A 583 22.93 22.26 7.65
N ASN A 584 22.25 21.50 8.51
CA ASN A 584 20.90 21.00 8.27
C ASN A 584 19.89 22.15 8.12
N GLU A 585 19.95 23.19 8.95
CA GLU A 585 19.00 24.30 8.91
C GLU A 585 19.13 25.09 7.60
N GLN A 586 20.36 25.24 7.13
CA GLN A 586 20.63 25.91 5.87
C GLN A 586 20.04 25.14 4.69
N LEU A 587 20.19 23.79 4.65
CA LEU A 587 19.57 22.94 3.62
C LEU A 587 18.04 23.01 3.64
N ILE A 588 17.45 22.94 4.84
CA ILE A 588 16.00 23.06 5.04
C ILE A 588 15.47 24.42 4.55
N SER A 589 16.26 25.49 4.69
CA SER A 589 15.87 26.81 4.18
C SER A 589 15.79 26.87 2.65
N TYR A 590 16.62 26.09 1.95
CA TYR A 590 16.57 26.00 0.48
C TYR A 590 15.38 25.17 0.00
N THR A 591 15.09 24.04 0.65
CA THR A 591 13.95 23.19 0.28
C THR A 591 12.61 23.90 0.48
N LYS A 592 12.51 24.78 1.48
CA LYS A 592 11.36 25.67 1.65
C LYS A 592 11.18 26.61 0.45
N LYS A 593 12.25 27.20 -0.08
CA LYS A 593 12.20 28.03 -1.30
C LYS A 593 11.79 27.21 -2.52
N TYR A 594 12.24 25.96 -2.62
CA TYR A 594 11.83 25.06 -3.71
C TYR A 594 10.32 24.82 -3.68
N ALA A 595 9.75 24.57 -2.49
CA ALA A 595 8.30 24.44 -2.33
C ALA A 595 7.55 25.73 -2.65
N GLU A 596 8.11 26.92 -2.39
CA GLU A 596 7.51 28.19 -2.80
C GLU A 596 7.45 28.34 -4.33
N GLU A 597 8.43 27.80 -5.05
CA GLU A 597 8.46 27.72 -6.51
C GLU A 597 7.61 26.56 -7.08
N GLY A 598 7.06 25.69 -6.23
CA GLY A 598 6.25 24.53 -6.65
C GLY A 598 7.07 23.29 -7.03
N ILE A 599 8.29 23.17 -6.49
CA ILE A 599 9.15 21.99 -6.61
C ILE A 599 9.20 21.29 -5.24
N ALA A 600 8.76 20.04 -5.21
CA ALA A 600 8.81 19.23 -4.00
C ALA A 600 9.94 18.19 -4.05
N VAL A 601 10.43 17.75 -2.89
CA VAL A 601 11.54 16.80 -2.75
C VAL A 601 11.06 15.59 -1.98
N SER A 602 10.98 14.44 -2.63
CA SER A 602 10.76 13.17 -1.93
C SER A 602 12.13 12.58 -1.58
N ALA A 603 12.33 12.30 -0.29
CA ALA A 603 13.61 11.90 0.28
C ALA A 603 13.57 10.41 0.69
N ILE A 604 14.51 9.63 0.18
CA ILE A 604 14.60 8.18 0.34
C ILE A 604 15.91 7.85 1.06
N GLY A 605 15.82 7.44 2.32
CA GLY A 605 16.96 7.04 3.13
C GLY A 605 17.14 5.52 3.11
N VAL A 606 18.34 5.04 2.78
CA VAL A 606 18.66 3.60 2.70
C VAL A 606 19.61 3.19 3.82
N GLY A 607 19.27 2.12 4.53
CA GLY A 607 20.13 1.53 5.57
C GLY A 607 20.32 2.41 6.81
N LYS A 608 21.40 2.18 7.56
CA LYS A 608 21.54 2.77 8.91
C LYS A 608 22.31 4.09 8.95
N ARG A 609 23.09 4.44 7.92
CA ARG A 609 24.13 5.48 8.04
C ARG A 609 23.68 6.91 7.70
N PHE A 610 22.55 7.10 7.03
CA PHE A 610 22.07 8.43 6.64
C PHE A 610 21.50 9.27 7.81
N ASN A 611 21.40 10.59 7.60
CA ASN A 611 20.77 11.51 8.55
C ASN A 611 19.25 11.53 8.33
N GLU A 612 18.50 10.81 9.17
CA GLU A 612 17.03 10.73 9.07
C GLU A 612 16.33 12.05 9.33
N GLU A 613 16.72 12.78 10.38
CA GLU A 613 16.11 14.06 10.74
C GLU A 613 16.19 15.05 9.57
N LEU A 614 17.36 15.13 8.93
CA LEU A 614 17.55 15.96 7.74
C LEU A 614 16.68 15.51 6.56
N MET A 615 16.67 14.22 6.23
CA MET A 615 15.90 13.69 5.08
C MET A 615 14.40 13.87 5.28
N MET A 616 13.90 13.60 6.49
CA MET A 616 12.51 13.83 6.86
C MET A 616 12.16 15.32 6.77
N ALA A 617 13.00 16.20 7.31
CA ALA A 617 12.78 17.65 7.26
C ALA A 617 12.82 18.19 5.81
N ILE A 618 13.72 17.70 4.96
CA ILE A 618 13.77 18.04 3.52
C ILE A 618 12.44 17.69 2.84
N ALA A 619 11.92 16.48 3.09
CA ALA A 619 10.64 16.05 2.54
C ALA A 619 9.48 16.90 3.07
N GLU A 620 9.33 17.03 4.38
CA GLU A 620 8.22 17.76 4.99
C GLU A 620 8.21 19.24 4.55
N THR A 621 9.36 19.92 4.57
CA THR A 621 9.44 21.35 4.22
C THR A 621 9.26 21.63 2.73
N SER A 622 9.56 20.66 1.87
CA SER A 622 9.34 20.78 0.43
C SER A 622 7.95 20.29 -0.04
N ASN A 623 7.10 19.78 0.86
CA ASN A 623 5.85 19.05 0.55
C ASN A 623 6.09 17.76 -0.28
N GLY A 624 7.19 17.07 -0.04
CA GLY A 624 7.44 15.73 -0.54
C GLY A 624 7.25 14.63 0.48
N ASN A 625 7.57 13.40 0.05
CA ASN A 625 7.41 12.19 0.84
C ASN A 625 8.76 11.71 1.37
N TYR A 626 8.80 11.29 2.63
CA TYR A 626 9.96 10.63 3.22
C TYR A 626 9.75 9.12 3.21
N TYR A 627 10.80 8.37 2.85
CA TYR A 627 10.80 6.92 2.86
C TYR A 627 12.06 6.41 3.54
N TYR A 628 11.90 5.54 4.52
CA TYR A 628 13.00 4.77 5.11
C TYR A 628 13.01 3.35 4.56
N ILE A 629 14.17 2.92 4.10
CA ILE A 629 14.41 1.60 3.54
C ILE A 629 15.43 0.87 4.39
N LYS A 630 14.96 -0.09 5.19
CA LYS A 630 15.82 -0.95 6.01
C LYS A 630 16.68 -1.88 5.15
N ASN A 631 16.05 -2.53 4.16
CA ASN A 631 16.70 -3.50 3.28
C ASN A 631 16.73 -3.03 1.82
N PRO A 632 17.89 -3.10 1.12
CA PRO A 632 18.03 -2.56 -0.24
C PRO A 632 17.10 -3.18 -1.28
N GLU A 633 16.69 -4.44 -1.12
CA GLU A 633 15.78 -5.11 -2.04
C GLU A 633 14.40 -4.43 -2.14
N ASN A 634 14.04 -3.59 -1.18
CA ASN A 634 12.77 -2.85 -1.15
C ASN A 634 12.83 -1.50 -1.90
N ILE A 635 14.00 -1.06 -2.37
CA ILE A 635 14.15 0.21 -3.13
C ILE A 635 13.19 0.29 -4.34
N PRO A 636 13.07 -0.75 -5.19
CA PRO A 636 12.14 -0.70 -6.32
C PRO A 636 10.68 -0.48 -5.91
N GLU A 637 10.23 -1.08 -4.80
CA GLU A 637 8.85 -0.95 -4.31
C GLU A 637 8.54 0.49 -3.89
N ILE A 638 9.46 1.16 -3.20
CA ILE A 638 9.31 2.56 -2.81
C ILE A 638 9.26 3.50 -4.02
N PHE A 639 10.08 3.26 -5.04
CA PHE A 639 10.01 4.02 -6.29
C PHE A 639 8.67 3.81 -7.01
N ILE A 640 8.13 2.58 -7.01
CA ILE A 640 6.81 2.28 -7.55
C ILE A 640 5.72 3.05 -6.78
N GLN A 641 5.81 3.04 -5.44
CA GLN A 641 4.86 3.73 -4.58
C GLN A 641 4.88 5.25 -4.85
N GLU A 642 6.07 5.85 -4.87
CA GLU A 642 6.21 7.29 -5.14
C GLU A 642 5.71 7.65 -6.54
N LEU A 643 6.12 6.90 -7.58
CA LEU A 643 5.66 7.15 -8.95
C LEU A 643 4.13 7.01 -9.06
N SER A 644 3.54 6.01 -8.40
CA SER A 644 2.09 5.81 -8.37
C SER A 644 1.38 6.97 -7.68
N GLY A 645 1.95 7.52 -6.60
CA GLY A 645 1.46 8.73 -5.96
C GLY A 645 1.47 9.92 -6.91
N LEU A 646 2.60 10.17 -7.57
CA LEU A 646 2.76 11.27 -8.54
C LEU A 646 1.79 11.16 -9.72
N LEU A 647 1.57 9.96 -10.25
CA LEU A 647 0.62 9.74 -11.36
C LEU A 647 -0.84 9.97 -10.97
N ASN A 648 -1.17 9.91 -9.68
CA ASN A 648 -2.51 10.05 -9.15
C ASN A 648 -2.78 11.41 -8.50
N VAL A 649 -1.88 12.39 -8.59
CA VAL A 649 -2.12 13.74 -8.04
C VAL A 649 -3.32 14.39 -8.73
N ALA A 650 -4.28 14.87 -7.94
CA ALA A 650 -5.51 15.52 -8.39
C ALA A 650 -5.48 17.05 -8.23
N ALA A 651 -4.87 17.51 -7.14
CA ALA A 651 -4.72 18.93 -6.82
C ALA A 651 -3.29 19.20 -6.37
N GLN A 652 -2.61 20.10 -7.08
CA GLN A 652 -1.27 20.55 -6.74
C GLN A 652 -1.31 21.81 -5.89
N ASN A 653 -0.31 22.01 -5.05
CA ASN A 653 -0.11 23.24 -4.27
C ASN A 653 -1.38 23.72 -3.52
N ALA A 654 -2.15 22.79 -2.96
CA ALA A 654 -3.35 23.09 -2.21
C ALA A 654 -3.03 23.97 -1.00
N ARG A 655 -3.82 25.03 -0.83
CA ARG A 655 -3.70 26.01 0.26
C ARG A 655 -5.08 26.33 0.82
N ILE A 656 -5.17 26.47 2.13
CA ILE A 656 -6.36 26.97 2.81
C ILE A 656 -6.08 28.40 3.28
N ASN A 657 -6.86 29.36 2.80
CA ASN A 657 -6.89 30.73 3.29
C ASN A 657 -8.10 30.89 4.22
N LEU A 658 -7.82 31.04 5.52
CA LEU A 658 -8.82 31.25 6.56
C LEU A 658 -8.94 32.74 6.86
N THR A 659 -10.14 33.29 6.76
CA THR A 659 -10.47 34.66 7.17
C THR A 659 -11.39 34.61 8.38
N LEU A 660 -10.92 35.05 9.54
CA LEU A 660 -11.68 35.08 10.79
C LEU A 660 -12.53 36.34 10.91
N LYS A 661 -13.70 36.22 11.54
CA LYS A 661 -14.53 37.34 11.94
C LYS A 661 -13.97 38.02 13.20
N GLU A 662 -14.47 39.22 13.49
CA GLU A 662 -13.99 40.01 14.62
C GLU A 662 -14.17 39.28 15.95
N GLY A 663 -13.15 39.33 16.80
CA GLY A 663 -13.15 38.66 18.11
C GLY A 663 -12.86 37.15 18.07
N VAL A 664 -12.84 36.52 16.90
CA VAL A 664 -12.47 35.09 16.73
C VAL A 664 -10.97 34.98 16.48
N TYR A 665 -10.30 34.07 17.18
CA TYR A 665 -8.85 33.86 17.08
C TYR A 665 -8.53 32.38 16.90
N ILE A 666 -7.43 32.06 16.22
CA ILE A 666 -6.88 30.69 16.25
C ILE A 666 -6.25 30.50 17.63
N LYS A 667 -6.78 29.53 18.39
CA LYS A 667 -6.18 29.07 19.64
C LYS A 667 -5.10 28.04 19.37
N ASP A 668 -5.38 27.10 18.47
CA ASP A 668 -4.45 26.03 18.09
C ASP A 668 -4.70 25.53 16.66
N SER A 669 -3.70 24.90 16.05
CA SER A 669 -3.79 24.25 14.75
C SER A 669 -3.04 22.92 14.78
N PHE A 670 -3.78 21.82 14.67
CA PHE A 670 -3.22 20.50 14.89
C PHE A 670 -2.36 20.05 13.70
N GLY A 671 -1.08 19.76 13.96
CA GLY A 671 -0.13 19.17 12.99
C GLY A 671 0.17 19.99 11.73
N HIS A 672 -0.37 21.20 11.59
CA HIS A 672 -0.22 22.02 10.38
C HIS A 672 0.14 23.46 10.72
N PRO A 673 1.38 23.91 10.41
CA PRO A 673 1.75 25.30 10.62
C PRO A 673 0.98 26.23 9.69
N TYR A 674 0.71 27.45 10.16
CA TYR A 674 0.08 28.50 9.37
C TYR A 674 0.97 29.74 9.28
N THR A 675 0.78 30.50 8.20
CA THR A 675 1.35 31.84 8.04
C THR A 675 0.27 32.88 8.22
N LYS A 676 0.49 33.87 9.09
CA LYS A 676 -0.42 35.00 9.25
C LYS A 676 -0.16 36.02 8.15
N ILE A 677 -1.14 36.23 7.27
CA ILE A 677 -1.04 37.14 6.12
C ILE A 677 -1.43 38.57 6.52
N SER A 678 -2.50 38.71 7.31
CA SER A 678 -2.97 39.99 7.85
C SER A 678 -3.60 39.79 9.23
N GLN A 679 -4.17 40.84 9.82
CA GLN A 679 -4.74 40.77 11.17
C GLN A 679 -5.70 39.60 11.39
N ASN A 680 -6.55 39.27 10.41
CA ASN A 680 -7.56 38.22 10.48
C ASN A 680 -7.46 37.17 9.36
N LYS A 681 -6.38 37.15 8.56
CA LYS A 681 -6.17 36.18 7.48
C LYS A 681 -4.97 35.29 7.74
N TYR A 682 -5.19 33.99 7.62
CA TYR A 682 -4.23 32.93 7.88
C TYR A 682 -4.17 32.00 6.68
N GLN A 683 -2.99 31.47 6.36
CA GLN A 683 -2.81 30.51 5.28
C GLN A 683 -2.13 29.24 5.76
N PHE A 684 -2.75 28.11 5.42
CA PHE A 684 -2.22 26.77 5.61
C PHE A 684 -1.80 26.20 4.25
N ARG A 685 -0.65 25.52 4.21
CA ARG A 685 -0.16 24.81 3.02
C ARG A 685 -0.40 23.31 3.20
N LEU A 686 -1.03 22.69 2.21
CA LEU A 686 -1.33 21.26 2.20
C LEU A 686 -0.47 20.48 1.21
N GLY A 687 0.11 21.17 0.21
CA GLY A 687 0.88 20.51 -0.83
C GLY A 687 -0.02 19.81 -1.85
N ASP A 688 0.43 18.67 -2.36
CA ASP A 688 -0.29 17.90 -3.38
C ASP A 688 -1.28 16.92 -2.72
N ILE A 689 -2.44 16.75 -3.34
CA ILE A 689 -3.50 15.82 -2.91
C ILE A 689 -3.82 14.87 -4.06
N SER A 690 -3.68 13.57 -3.83
CA SER A 690 -3.91 12.52 -4.84
C SER A 690 -5.34 12.01 -4.85
N TYR A 691 -5.79 11.46 -5.98
CA TYR A 691 -7.01 10.66 -6.04
C TYR A 691 -6.86 9.45 -5.10
N GLY A 692 -7.81 9.27 -4.20
CA GLY A 692 -7.66 8.28 -3.12
C GLY A 692 -7.11 8.88 -1.82
N ASP A 693 -6.75 10.17 -1.79
CA ASP A 693 -6.39 10.89 -0.57
C ASP A 693 -7.41 11.96 -0.19
N ARG A 694 -7.24 12.56 1.00
CA ARG A 694 -7.96 13.70 1.58
C ARG A 694 -6.96 14.65 2.24
N GLY A 695 -7.17 15.95 2.08
CA GLY A 695 -6.50 16.97 2.88
C GLY A 695 -7.37 17.31 4.09
N ILE A 696 -6.96 16.94 5.30
CA ILE A 696 -7.70 17.29 6.54
C ILE A 696 -6.86 18.25 7.36
N ILE A 697 -7.46 19.38 7.77
CA ILE A 697 -6.90 20.28 8.79
C ILE A 697 -7.91 20.44 9.93
N LEU A 698 -7.41 20.38 11.16
CA LEU A 698 -8.17 20.72 12.37
C LEU A 698 -7.66 22.06 12.92
N ILE A 699 -8.58 22.96 13.24
CA ILE A 699 -8.27 24.31 13.73
C ILE A 699 -9.11 24.56 14.97
N GLU A 700 -8.47 24.82 16.10
CA GLU A 700 -9.14 25.22 17.33
C GLU A 700 -9.31 26.74 17.35
N LEU A 701 -10.56 27.20 17.42
CA LEU A 701 -10.93 28.61 17.43
C LEU A 701 -11.35 29.03 18.83
N ASP A 702 -10.78 30.14 19.28
CA ASP A 702 -11.24 30.91 20.41
C ASP A 702 -12.36 31.83 19.94
N VAL A 703 -13.58 31.56 20.39
CA VAL A 703 -14.80 32.26 19.99
C VAL A 703 -15.32 33.10 21.15
N PRO A 704 -15.66 34.38 20.95
CA PRO A 704 -16.17 35.24 22.01
C PRO A 704 -17.58 34.80 22.40
N LEU A 705 -17.92 34.94 23.67
CA LEU A 705 -19.32 34.84 24.11
C LEU A 705 -20.14 35.97 23.47
N GLY A 706 -21.43 35.72 23.28
CA GLY A 706 -22.33 36.77 22.85
C GLY A 706 -23.79 36.37 22.96
N GLY A 707 -24.67 37.31 22.60
CA GLY A 707 -26.12 37.10 22.63
C GLY A 707 -26.58 35.98 21.69
N GLU A 708 -27.74 35.40 22.00
CA GLU A 708 -28.34 34.28 21.27
C GLU A 708 -28.50 34.55 19.77
N GLY A 709 -28.47 33.47 18.99
CA GLY A 709 -28.64 33.51 17.54
C GLY A 709 -27.42 33.02 16.77
N GLU A 710 -27.60 32.89 15.46
CA GLU A 710 -26.55 32.43 14.55
C GLU A 710 -25.54 33.55 14.27
N LYS A 711 -24.24 33.23 14.37
CA LYS A 711 -23.16 34.16 14.02
C LYS A 711 -22.11 33.48 13.16
N ASP A 712 -21.65 34.22 12.17
CA ASP A 712 -20.52 33.81 11.34
C ASP A 712 -19.22 33.84 12.14
N LEU A 713 -18.40 32.81 11.97
CA LEU A 713 -17.12 32.68 12.67
C LEU A 713 -15.95 32.86 11.72
N ALA A 714 -16.00 32.22 10.54
CA ALA A 714 -14.91 32.29 9.57
C ALA A 714 -15.36 32.00 8.14
N VAL A 715 -14.52 32.42 7.20
CA VAL A 715 -14.58 32.05 5.78
C VAL A 715 -13.33 31.24 5.43
N VAL A 716 -13.53 30.07 4.85
CA VAL A 716 -12.50 29.11 4.44
C VAL A 716 -12.44 29.11 2.92
N GLU A 717 -11.37 29.63 2.33
CA GLU A 717 -11.10 29.53 0.89
C GLU A 717 -10.01 28.48 0.66
N VAL A 718 -10.32 27.40 -0.07
CA VAL A 718 -9.34 26.43 -0.54
C VAL A 718 -8.94 26.79 -1.96
N SER A 719 -7.63 26.87 -2.23
CA SER A 719 -7.10 27.15 -3.56
C SER A 719 -6.06 26.11 -3.97
N TYR A 720 -6.07 25.68 -5.22
CA TYR A 720 -5.17 24.63 -5.74
C TYR A 720 -4.95 24.77 -7.24
N ASP A 721 -3.87 24.20 -7.74
CA ASP A 721 -3.59 24.05 -9.17
C ASP A 721 -4.15 22.70 -9.63
N ALA A 722 -5.07 22.69 -10.60
CA ALA A 722 -5.70 21.46 -11.07
C ALA A 722 -4.67 20.52 -11.73
N ALA A 723 -4.59 19.28 -11.26
CA ALA A 723 -3.70 18.25 -11.80
C ALA A 723 -4.56 17.12 -12.40
N GLY A 724 -4.54 17.01 -13.72
CA GLY A 724 -5.47 16.16 -14.47
C GLY A 724 -6.90 16.72 -14.47
N GLY A 725 -7.76 16.14 -15.30
CA GLY A 725 -9.16 16.57 -15.44
C GLY A 725 -9.73 16.30 -16.84
N PRO A 726 -11.05 16.44 -17.04
CA PRO A 726 -11.67 16.36 -18.37
C PRO A 726 -11.05 17.40 -19.31
N SER A 727 -10.85 17.04 -20.58
CA SER A 727 -10.21 17.89 -21.62
C SER A 727 -10.86 19.27 -21.86
N THR A 728 -12.01 19.53 -21.25
CA THR A 728 -12.79 20.77 -21.34
C THR A 728 -12.56 21.74 -20.17
N GLN A 729 -11.82 21.35 -19.12
CA GLN A 729 -11.54 22.21 -17.96
C GLN A 729 -10.35 23.14 -18.25
N LYS A 730 -10.51 24.44 -17.95
CA LYS A 730 -9.44 25.43 -18.12
C LYS A 730 -8.29 25.13 -17.16
N SER A 731 -7.08 24.99 -17.70
CA SER A 731 -5.83 25.04 -16.94
C SER A 731 -5.76 26.33 -16.12
N GLY A 732 -5.41 26.23 -14.84
CA GLY A 732 -5.29 27.37 -13.93
C GLY A 732 -5.72 27.08 -12.49
N ARG A 733 -5.37 28.00 -11.59
CA ARG A 733 -5.65 27.92 -10.16
C ARG A 733 -7.15 27.95 -9.88
N GLN A 734 -7.66 26.92 -9.23
CA GLN A 734 -9.04 26.78 -8.78
C GLN A 734 -9.19 27.31 -7.35
N LYS A 735 -10.42 27.70 -7.00
CA LYS A 735 -10.80 28.14 -5.66
C LYS A 735 -12.16 27.59 -5.29
N SER A 736 -12.35 27.28 -4.01
CA SER A 736 -13.63 26.92 -3.40
C SER A 736 -13.76 27.62 -2.06
N THR A 737 -14.88 28.31 -1.83
CA THR A 737 -15.11 29.07 -0.60
C THR A 737 -16.26 28.48 0.21
N LYS A 738 -16.04 28.31 1.51
CA LYS A 738 -17.05 27.89 2.49
C LYS A 738 -17.09 28.87 3.66
N GLN A 739 -18.26 29.03 4.26
CA GLN A 739 -18.47 29.84 5.45
C GLN A 739 -18.87 28.91 6.60
N ILE A 740 -18.36 29.21 7.80
CA ILE A 740 -18.72 28.50 9.03
C ILE A 740 -19.35 29.48 10.02
N SER A 741 -20.45 29.04 10.62
CA SER A 741 -21.25 29.79 11.58
C SER A 741 -21.61 28.88 12.75
N ALA A 742 -21.92 29.47 13.91
CA ALA A 742 -22.39 28.73 15.09
C ALA A 742 -23.60 29.44 15.72
N VAL A 743 -24.45 28.66 16.40
CA VAL A 743 -25.66 29.17 17.06
C VAL A 743 -25.40 29.35 18.55
N TYR A 744 -25.52 30.59 19.03
CA TYR A 744 -25.40 30.91 20.45
C TYR A 744 -26.73 30.61 21.17
N THR A 745 -26.66 29.88 22.29
CA THR A 745 -27.85 29.47 23.08
C THR A 745 -27.53 29.44 24.57
N GLU A 746 -28.52 29.77 25.40
CA GLU A 746 -28.40 29.63 26.86
C GLU A 746 -28.49 28.16 27.33
N SER A 747 -28.95 27.24 26.47
CA SER A 747 -29.19 25.84 26.83
C SER A 747 -27.93 24.98 26.79
N ALA A 748 -27.36 24.70 27.97
CA ALA A 748 -26.26 23.75 28.11
C ALA A 748 -26.59 22.33 27.60
N ASN A 749 -27.87 21.93 27.67
CA ASN A 749 -28.32 20.62 27.18
C ASN A 749 -28.26 20.54 25.64
N LEU A 750 -28.61 21.62 24.93
CA LEU A 750 -28.51 21.66 23.47
C LEU A 750 -27.05 21.61 23.03
N VAL A 751 -26.17 22.33 23.71
CA VAL A 751 -24.73 22.28 23.45
C VAL A 751 -24.20 20.86 23.62
N ALA A 752 -24.48 20.22 24.76
CA ALA A 752 -24.02 18.85 25.03
C ALA A 752 -24.57 17.81 24.05
N ALA A 753 -25.83 17.95 23.61
CA ALA A 753 -26.46 17.05 22.65
C ALA A 753 -25.99 17.26 21.20
N SER A 754 -25.42 18.43 20.88
CA SER A 754 -25.00 18.80 19.51
C SER A 754 -23.59 18.38 19.13
N LYS A 755 -22.93 17.59 19.98
CA LYS A 755 -21.54 17.18 19.79
C LYS A 755 -21.39 16.34 18.52
N ASN A 756 -20.53 16.83 17.63
CA ASN A 756 -20.16 16.12 16.41
C ASN A 756 -19.04 15.11 16.71
N MET A 757 -19.45 13.86 16.90
CA MET A 757 -18.55 12.75 17.22
C MET A 757 -17.53 12.47 16.10
N GLU A 758 -17.82 12.84 14.86
CA GLU A 758 -16.87 12.69 13.75
C GLU A 758 -15.70 13.67 13.90
N VAL A 759 -15.96 14.94 14.18
CA VAL A 759 -14.89 15.92 14.40
C VAL A 759 -14.10 15.58 15.67
N GLU A 760 -14.79 15.18 16.74
CA GLU A 760 -14.16 14.74 17.98
C GLU A 760 -13.21 13.56 17.76
N LYS A 761 -13.60 12.61 16.91
CA LYS A 761 -12.74 11.47 16.52
C LYS A 761 -11.41 11.96 15.95
N TYR A 762 -11.44 12.85 14.96
CA TYR A 762 -10.21 13.36 14.34
C TYR A 762 -9.35 14.14 15.34
N VAL A 763 -9.95 14.95 16.23
CA VAL A 763 -9.22 15.68 17.27
C VAL A 763 -8.44 14.74 18.19
N LEU A 764 -9.08 13.67 18.68
CA LEU A 764 -8.42 12.71 19.57
C LEU A 764 -7.29 11.96 18.86
N LEU A 765 -7.50 11.58 17.60
CA LEU A 765 -6.49 10.88 16.82
C LEU A 765 -5.27 11.78 16.55
N THR A 766 -5.49 13.03 16.15
CA THR A 766 -4.38 13.97 15.91
C THR A 766 -3.64 14.30 17.20
N ARG A 767 -4.34 14.55 18.32
CA ARG A 767 -3.68 14.71 19.63
C ARG A 767 -2.85 13.49 20.01
N SER A 768 -3.30 12.29 19.68
CA SER A 768 -2.50 11.08 19.93
C SER A 768 -1.24 11.01 19.06
N ILE A 769 -1.17 11.70 17.92
CA ILE A 769 0.06 11.81 17.11
C ILE A 769 1.02 12.78 17.77
N GLU A 770 0.55 13.94 18.20
CA GLU A 770 1.37 14.94 18.92
C GLU A 770 1.98 14.33 20.19
N GLN A 771 1.23 13.49 20.91
CA GLN A 771 1.78 12.76 22.06
C GLN A 771 2.85 11.73 21.65
N LEU A 772 2.70 11.06 20.50
CA LEU A 772 3.71 10.14 19.99
C LEU A 772 5.02 10.87 19.61
N GLU A 773 4.94 12.09 19.09
CA GLU A 773 6.14 12.91 18.83
C GLU A 773 6.89 13.20 20.14
N VAL A 774 6.18 13.53 21.22
CA VAL A 774 6.76 13.72 22.56
C VAL A 774 7.36 12.42 23.12
N ILE A 775 6.74 11.28 22.82
CA ILE A 775 7.23 9.94 23.19
C ILE A 775 8.54 9.64 22.46
N LEU A 776 8.62 9.87 21.15
CA LEU A 776 9.85 9.70 20.38
C LEU A 776 10.97 10.62 20.86
N GLN A 777 10.68 11.90 21.10
CA GLN A 777 11.67 12.82 21.66
C GLN A 777 12.21 12.30 23.00
N SER A 778 11.34 11.75 23.85
CA SER A 778 11.77 11.14 25.11
C SER A 778 12.66 9.90 24.87
N MET A 779 12.44 9.14 23.79
CA MET A 779 13.29 8.01 23.41
C MET A 779 14.67 8.47 22.92
N ASP A 780 14.73 9.53 22.11
CA ASP A 780 15.98 10.13 21.63
C ASP A 780 16.82 10.66 22.80
N GLU A 781 16.16 11.25 23.79
CA GLU A 781 16.76 11.67 25.07
C GLU A 781 17.10 10.48 26.01
N LYS A 782 16.83 9.24 25.58
CA LYS A 782 17.02 7.98 26.34
C LYS A 782 16.20 7.88 27.63
N LEU A 783 15.10 8.63 27.72
CA LEU A 783 14.13 8.64 28.81
C LEU A 783 13.00 7.62 28.58
N TYR A 784 13.36 6.34 28.41
CA TYR A 784 12.41 5.27 28.06
C TYR A 784 11.24 5.11 29.04
N ASP A 785 11.48 5.28 30.35
CA ASP A 785 10.41 5.20 31.35
C ASP A 785 9.37 6.32 31.21
N LYS A 786 9.83 7.52 30.84
CA LYS A 786 8.95 8.66 30.54
C LYS A 786 8.16 8.40 29.25
N ALA A 787 8.82 7.85 28.22
CA ALA A 787 8.19 7.48 26.96
C ALA A 787 7.06 6.45 27.17
N ILE A 788 7.33 5.35 27.89
CA ILE A 788 6.33 4.30 28.21
C ILE A 788 5.18 4.88 29.03
N LYS A 789 5.47 5.73 30.02
CA LYS A 789 4.43 6.37 30.85
C LYS A 789 3.49 7.23 29.99
N ASN A 790 4.03 8.11 29.16
CA ASN A 790 3.25 8.98 28.28
C ASN A 790 2.44 8.17 27.25
N LEU A 791 3.00 7.06 26.76
CA LEU A 791 2.31 6.15 25.86
C LEU A 791 1.09 5.51 26.54
N ARG A 792 1.25 4.99 27.76
CA ARG A 792 0.15 4.40 28.54
C ARG A 792 -0.96 5.41 28.84
N GLU A 793 -0.59 6.66 29.16
CA GLU A 793 -1.55 7.75 29.34
C GLU A 793 -2.31 8.06 28.05
N THR A 794 -1.61 8.09 26.91
CA THR A 794 -2.23 8.26 25.58
C THR A 794 -3.18 7.12 25.26
N TYR A 795 -2.78 5.87 25.49
CA TYR A 795 -3.62 4.68 25.30
C TYR A 795 -4.89 4.75 26.15
N ALA A 796 -4.78 5.09 27.44
CA ALA A 796 -5.92 5.19 28.36
C ALA A 796 -6.92 6.29 27.92
N SER A 797 -6.42 7.42 27.39
CA SER A 797 -7.28 8.49 26.88
C SER A 797 -8.11 8.06 25.67
N LEU A 798 -7.53 7.25 24.78
CA LEU A 798 -8.20 6.73 23.58
C LEU A 798 -9.15 5.58 23.91
N GLU A 799 -8.83 4.75 24.91
CA GLU A 799 -9.62 3.57 25.26
C GLU A 799 -11.07 3.92 25.63
N ASN A 800 -11.29 5.03 26.33
CA ASN A 800 -12.64 5.48 26.70
C ASN A 800 -13.52 5.77 25.48
N PHE A 801 -12.94 6.36 24.43
CA PHE A 801 -13.64 6.62 23.17
C PHE A 801 -13.77 5.37 22.30
N ALA A 802 -12.75 4.50 22.28
CA ALA A 802 -12.79 3.26 21.51
C ALA A 802 -13.87 2.30 22.00
N ARG A 803 -14.02 2.15 23.33
CA ARG A 803 -15.03 1.29 23.96
C ARG A 803 -16.47 1.74 23.69
N THR A 804 -16.67 3.02 23.43
CA THR A 804 -18.01 3.60 23.20
C THR A 804 -18.36 3.73 21.71
N SER A 805 -17.37 3.78 20.82
CA SER A 805 -17.56 4.01 19.38
C SER A 805 -17.44 2.76 18.51
N GLU A 806 -16.79 1.67 18.96
CA GLU A 806 -16.44 0.47 18.16
C GLU A 806 -15.76 0.79 16.81
N ASP A 807 -15.14 1.97 16.70
CA ASP A 807 -14.57 2.46 15.46
C ASP A 807 -13.27 1.70 15.11
N PRO A 808 -13.15 1.12 13.90
CA PRO A 808 -11.96 0.38 13.48
C PRO A 808 -10.66 1.20 13.57
N GLY A 809 -10.75 2.51 13.38
CA GLY A 809 -9.62 3.43 13.46
C GLY A 809 -9.01 3.53 14.85
N PHE A 810 -9.85 3.71 15.86
CA PHE A 810 -9.38 3.70 17.25
C PHE A 810 -8.83 2.33 17.65
N LEU A 811 -9.46 1.23 17.22
CA LEU A 811 -8.97 -0.12 17.51
C LEU A 811 -7.60 -0.38 16.89
N GLN A 812 -7.36 0.06 15.65
CA GLN A 812 -6.05 -0.05 15.02
C GLN A 812 -5.01 0.84 15.71
N ARG A 813 -5.37 2.09 16.05
CA ARG A 813 -4.48 2.98 16.81
C ARG A 813 -4.09 2.39 18.16
N MET A 814 -5.03 1.79 18.87
CA MET A 814 -4.76 1.11 20.15
C MET A 814 -3.86 -0.11 20.00
N LYS A 815 -4.04 -0.91 18.93
CA LYS A 815 -3.13 -2.02 18.61
C LYS A 815 -1.72 -1.52 18.30
N PHE A 816 -1.60 -0.46 17.50
CA PHE A 816 -0.34 0.19 17.20
C PHE A 816 0.35 0.66 18.48
N LEU A 817 -0.33 1.43 19.34
CA LEU A 817 0.24 1.92 20.59
C LEU A 817 0.76 0.78 21.48
N LYS A 818 0.02 -0.32 21.60
CA LYS A 818 0.47 -1.51 22.35
C LYS A 818 1.69 -2.18 21.75
N HIS A 819 1.74 -2.29 20.43
CA HIS A 819 2.91 -2.85 19.75
C HIS A 819 4.13 -1.95 19.93
N PHE A 820 3.93 -0.64 19.76
CA PHE A 820 4.94 0.39 19.95
C PHE A 820 5.48 0.40 21.38
N GLU A 821 4.64 0.19 22.39
CA GLU A 821 5.07 0.01 23.78
C GLU A 821 6.04 -1.16 23.93
N HIS A 822 5.73 -2.29 23.31
CA HIS A 822 6.56 -3.49 23.37
C HIS A 822 7.93 -3.27 22.68
N GLU A 823 7.97 -2.57 21.55
CA GLU A 823 9.21 -2.24 20.85
C GLU A 823 10.08 -1.26 21.66
N ILE A 824 9.47 -0.31 22.37
CA ILE A 824 10.21 0.58 23.30
C ILE A 824 10.80 -0.22 24.47
N GLU A 825 10.05 -1.19 25.02
CA GLU A 825 10.55 -2.07 26.07
C GLU A 825 11.72 -2.94 25.58
N GLU A 826 11.61 -3.52 24.38
CA GLU A 826 12.70 -4.28 23.74
C GLU A 826 13.93 -3.41 23.50
N LEU A 827 13.75 -2.18 23.01
CA LEU A 827 14.83 -1.20 22.85
C LEU A 827 15.52 -0.90 24.18
N LYS A 828 14.75 -0.70 25.25
CA LYS A 828 15.28 -0.43 26.58
C LYS A 828 16.15 -1.59 27.07
N GLU A 829 15.70 -2.82 26.87
CA GLU A 829 16.43 -4.04 27.26
C GLU A 829 17.67 -4.27 26.39
N SER A 830 17.53 -4.15 25.06
CA SER A 830 18.62 -4.31 24.10
C SER A 830 19.71 -3.26 24.30
N ASN A 831 19.35 -1.99 24.48
CA ASN A 831 20.32 -0.92 24.73
C ASN A 831 21.05 -1.09 26.07
N ALA A 832 20.44 -1.75 27.05
CA ALA A 832 21.09 -2.10 28.30
C ALA A 832 22.10 -3.25 28.14
N LEU A 833 21.93 -4.12 27.14
CA LEU A 833 22.73 -5.34 26.92
C LEU A 833 23.80 -5.21 25.81
N HIS A 834 23.49 -4.52 24.72
CA HIS A 834 24.24 -4.57 23.45
C HIS A 834 24.63 -3.19 22.89
N GLY A 835 24.25 -2.09 23.56
CA GLY A 835 24.47 -0.72 23.07
C GLY A 835 23.36 -0.24 22.13
N HIS A 836 23.44 1.01 21.67
CA HIS A 836 22.36 1.72 20.97
C HIS A 836 21.98 1.09 19.62
N ASP A 837 20.76 0.56 19.48
CA ASP A 837 20.22 0.06 18.21
C ASP A 837 19.60 1.19 17.35
N GLU A 838 20.43 1.83 16.52
CA GLU A 838 19.98 2.89 15.59
C GLU A 838 18.95 2.40 14.56
N SER A 839 18.91 1.10 14.23
CA SER A 839 18.00 0.60 13.19
C SER A 839 16.55 0.63 13.63
N LEU A 840 16.33 0.24 14.88
CA LEU A 840 15.00 0.14 15.46
C LEU A 840 14.46 1.54 15.81
N THR A 841 15.31 2.47 16.28
CA THR A 841 14.91 3.89 16.44
C THR A 841 14.42 4.50 15.12
N LYS A 842 15.14 4.29 14.01
CA LYS A 842 14.73 4.77 12.68
C LYS A 842 13.43 4.14 12.18
N GLU A 843 13.24 2.85 12.45
CA GLU A 843 12.01 2.14 12.10
C GLU A 843 10.80 2.73 12.83
N LEU A 844 10.95 3.02 14.14
CA LEU A 844 9.91 3.67 14.94
C LEU A 844 9.64 5.11 14.49
N GLY A 845 10.69 5.87 14.16
CA GLY A 845 10.58 7.22 13.58
C GLY A 845 9.80 7.21 12.25
N TYR A 846 10.12 6.27 11.37
CA TYR A 846 9.41 6.11 10.11
C TYR A 846 7.96 5.66 10.29
N GLN A 847 7.67 4.74 11.23
CA GLN A 847 6.30 4.35 11.55
C GLN A 847 5.48 5.56 12.04
N LEU A 848 6.06 6.45 12.86
CA LEU A 848 5.37 7.68 13.26
C LEU A 848 5.14 8.63 12.09
N TYR A 849 6.16 8.82 11.23
CA TYR A 849 6.01 9.61 10.01
C TYR A 849 4.81 9.11 9.18
N LEU A 850 4.72 7.80 8.97
CA LEU A 850 3.58 7.18 8.28
C LEU A 850 2.27 7.48 9.01
N GLN A 851 2.19 7.32 10.34
CA GLN A 851 0.99 7.63 11.10
C GLN A 851 0.56 9.11 11.02
N LYS A 852 1.52 10.04 10.99
CA LYS A 852 1.26 11.48 10.84
C LYS A 852 0.64 11.79 9.49
N HIS A 853 1.06 11.08 8.45
CA HIS A 853 0.65 11.33 7.07
C HIS A 853 -0.47 10.39 6.59
N SER A 854 -0.79 9.32 7.32
CA SER A 854 -1.75 8.29 6.93
C SER A 854 -3.21 8.75 6.95
N HIS A 855 -3.53 9.80 7.71
CA HIS A 855 -4.84 10.49 7.66
C HIS A 855 -5.21 11.00 6.27
N ARG A 856 -4.22 11.13 5.37
CA ARG A 856 -4.46 11.54 4.00
C ARG A 856 -5.12 10.42 3.18
N SER A 857 -4.82 9.15 3.38
CA SER A 857 -5.38 8.09 2.51
C SER A 857 -6.85 7.77 2.82
N LEU A 858 -7.72 7.69 1.80
CA LEU A 858 -9.12 7.25 1.90
C LEU A 858 -9.27 5.81 2.41
N ASP A 859 -8.26 4.97 2.19
CA ASP A 859 -8.22 3.59 2.66
C ASP A 859 -7.75 3.48 4.12
N HIS A 860 -7.44 4.60 4.76
CA HIS A 860 -7.01 4.62 6.14
C HIS A 860 -8.17 4.32 7.10
N PRO A 861 -7.97 3.47 8.13
CA PRO A 861 -9.02 3.03 9.06
C PRO A 861 -9.64 4.16 9.90
N LEU A 862 -9.03 5.35 9.90
CA LEU A 862 -9.52 6.53 10.60
C LEU A 862 -10.63 7.26 9.83
N HIS A 863 -10.87 6.92 8.56
CA HIS A 863 -12.04 7.40 7.84
C HIS A 863 -13.23 6.49 8.14
N PRO A 864 -14.45 7.03 8.33
CA PRO A 864 -15.65 6.19 8.30
C PRO A 864 -15.73 5.59 6.92
N THR A 865 -15.24 4.36 6.78
CA THR A 865 -15.46 3.59 5.59
C THR A 865 -16.94 3.28 5.57
N GLY A 866 -17.64 3.75 4.55
CA GLY A 866 -18.77 3.00 4.01
C GLY A 866 -18.29 1.70 3.34
N ARG A 867 -17.30 1.00 3.94
CA ARG A 867 -16.79 -0.33 3.59
C ARG A 867 -16.85 -1.19 4.84
#